data_AF-A0A2W7IEG4-F1
#
_entry.id   AF-A0A2W7IEG4-F1
#
_cell.length_a   1.000
_cell.length_b   1.000
_cell.length_c   1.000
_cell.angle_alpha   90.00
_cell.angle_beta   90.00
_cell.angle_gamma   90.00
#
_symmetry.space_group_name_H-M   'P 1'
#
loop_
_entity.id
_entity.type
_entity.pdbx_description
1 polymer ?
#
loop_
_entity_poly.entity_id
_entity_poly.type
_entity_poly.pdbx_seq_one_letter_code
_entity_poly.pdbx_strand_id
1 'polypeptide(L)'
;MSSNTDIVPLRIADEAFLVASTIERCPKTMMLRELVVNALEAATSATDTAPFVQISSSRIGGTPKLSIWNTGRGLSPEELLQMSDLSSSLFKTQALDGNFGMGAKVASLSSNKLGLRYRSCRHGLVAQIILGQRGGVYGRLLQAAAEGEAAEVLDVTEECRAEGRRRLDHDWTEVVLLGNAEEQNTILSPYGDDPAVPRDWLMQALSRRFFRLPRGVTLQVDRAVAGSPQTVLFDPPLGAKQFDRFERVPVEEGIVIHYCYRGTASPPLSLPVNPVGLGAVLSNGEVYAMVEGRRWALESPAYGFTFASRLCTVLVELPPDFGVRPEVYRQFLRFRDGDQRQVQFGDFGDLVRMNIPPWLKSIIGALQPDSEDYLLEIKADLQQLMLQLGVADLVPQIRGLRGARNEPKPDDAKPEVAKPDEAKAAPAAKPPAPRPPAPPRLNLPTPPEIITVEDDDELAERGLAGRAARYYQLSRQMFVNIRYAAFARLAAELATEFGAAADTGTIDQLSHHVAEWTLIRRLTRAVIFGLGKPKLGWTREELAGVQTPEALSLMVDDYELLLPAARQRMARLLGIEPAGGYGAAGIGDINPQAVAAERIAADRAEAEAALQRAKAANVGKLAPFYLRLASIDSRRGDLVAAEAMLSLALADDPENYRAHLDLAKLQMTKGDFGRAATSAEAALARTTPVSRTSALRMLVRIESRRGNIAVANGLLREAIAATPDDPWLYFDLAGLRLEEGALAEAGEAAEAAIARNTSTFPHFHIQLSTIEARRNNPGRAVEMAEQAIAFAPEDPGPHLHLAGLRMAQGDLGAAAEAARIGHSLTTVAPGGVLRRRAHIETRRKDFAAAQQLLVQALSVDPDDATTLFDLAGARLAMNDLDGAAEACEAALERSSGPSRITYLLRLSGIETRRRNIDAAQRALQEAIVSAPENPWPHYELAGLRIGEGDLEGAAEAAEAAIARGVGNTSRLLRRLSTIEARRGNPARAGALLEQVLADWPEDVGTYLDLSHLRITEGRLDEAAAAIEGAIACSPVPDAALLRRRGHIESRRRDFAAARGWLDQALALDPLDPRTHTDLSNLFMAMGDLDAARAAAARAVELARGDSPAAMPKPAEAA
;
A
#
# COMPACT_ATOMS: atom_id res chain seq x y z
N MET A 1 31.77 45.12 45.14
CA MET A 1 31.80 43.73 44.65
C MET A 1 31.98 42.82 45.85
N SER A 2 30.93 42.07 46.22
CA SER A 2 31.00 41.03 47.24
C SER A 2 31.59 39.78 46.56
N SER A 3 32.76 39.34 47.02
CA SER A 3 33.41 38.11 46.55
C SER A 3 32.66 36.90 47.10
N ASN A 4 32.07 36.11 46.20
CA ASN A 4 31.48 34.82 46.51
C ASN A 4 32.62 33.86 46.93
N THR A 5 32.66 33.45 48.20
CA THR A 5 33.82 32.80 48.85
C THR A 5 33.86 31.27 48.76
N ASP A 6 32.98 30.62 48.01
CA ASP A 6 32.87 29.14 47.99
C ASP A 6 33.51 28.46 46.76
N ILE A 7 34.17 29.20 45.86
CA ILE A 7 34.73 28.65 44.62
C ILE A 7 36.19 29.07 44.43
N VAL A 8 37.10 28.10 44.34
CA VAL A 8 38.47 28.31 43.84
C VAL A 8 38.44 28.15 42.32
N PRO A 9 38.71 29.21 41.52
CA PRO A 9 38.68 29.12 40.07
C PRO A 9 39.82 28.25 39.54
N LEU A 10 39.54 27.49 38.48
CA LEU A 10 40.56 26.75 37.73
C LEU A 10 41.56 27.74 37.12
N ARG A 11 42.86 27.36 37.12
CA ARG A 11 43.94 28.14 36.52
C ARG A 11 44.40 27.49 35.21
N ILE A 12 44.75 28.31 34.24
CA ILE A 12 45.36 27.85 32.98
C ILE A 12 46.87 27.78 33.21
N ALA A 13 47.47 26.60 33.06
CA ALA A 13 48.90 26.40 33.30
C ALA A 13 49.77 26.88 32.12
N ASP A 14 49.27 26.77 30.89
CA ASP A 14 49.94 27.20 29.67
C ASP A 14 48.98 28.06 28.83
N GLU A 15 49.06 29.37 29.02
CA GLU A 15 48.23 30.34 28.31
C GLU A 15 48.59 30.41 26.81
N ALA A 16 49.87 30.22 26.46
CA ALA A 16 50.33 30.27 25.08
C ALA A 16 49.76 29.10 24.25
N PHE A 17 49.75 27.90 24.81
CA PHE A 17 49.12 26.74 24.18
C PHE A 17 47.60 26.89 24.07
N LEU A 18 46.92 27.43 25.10
CA LEU A 18 45.48 27.68 25.04
C LEU A 18 45.16 28.68 23.92
N VAL A 19 45.89 29.79 23.82
CA VAL A 19 45.72 30.78 22.75
C VAL A 19 45.98 30.15 21.38
N ALA A 20 47.09 29.45 21.20
CA ALA A 20 47.45 28.82 19.93
C ALA A 20 46.42 27.76 19.51
N SER A 21 46.00 26.87 20.42
CA SER A 21 45.01 25.83 20.13
C SER A 21 43.64 26.42 19.82
N THR A 22 43.27 27.53 20.44
CA THR A 22 42.02 28.26 20.19
C THR A 22 42.01 28.89 18.79
N ILE A 23 43.14 29.48 18.36
CA ILE A 23 43.30 30.06 17.01
C ILE A 23 43.32 28.97 15.94
N GLU A 24 44.13 27.92 16.12
CA GLU A 24 44.33 26.88 15.10
C GLU A 24 43.10 25.96 14.92
N ARG A 25 42.23 25.84 15.95
CA ARG A 25 40.96 25.10 15.84
C ARG A 25 39.81 25.93 15.25
N CYS A 26 39.97 27.24 15.14
CA CYS A 26 38.94 28.10 14.59
C CYS A 26 38.83 27.89 13.07
N PRO A 27 37.62 27.63 12.52
CA PRO A 27 37.45 27.46 11.08
C PRO A 27 37.91 28.69 10.30
N LYS A 28 38.90 28.54 9.42
CA LYS A 28 39.49 29.64 8.62
C LYS A 28 38.43 30.41 7.82
N THR A 29 37.36 29.76 7.39
CA THR A 29 36.26 30.37 6.62
C THR A 29 35.47 31.44 7.39
N MET A 30 35.60 31.51 8.72
CA MET A 30 35.02 32.58 9.53
C MET A 30 35.68 33.95 9.34
N MET A 31 36.95 33.97 8.92
CA MET A 31 37.81 35.16 8.86
C MET A 31 37.08 36.36 8.22
N LEU A 32 36.56 36.18 7.00
CA LEU A 32 35.94 37.26 6.26
C LEU A 32 34.69 37.78 6.97
N ARG A 33 33.81 36.89 7.45
CA ARG A 33 32.57 37.28 8.14
C ARG A 33 32.88 38.12 9.36
N GLU A 34 33.82 37.69 10.21
CA GLU A 34 34.15 38.43 11.43
C GLU A 34 34.78 39.80 11.13
N LEU A 35 35.70 39.87 10.16
CA LEU A 35 36.32 41.14 9.78
C LEU A 35 35.30 42.13 9.18
N VAL A 36 34.40 41.65 8.34
CA VAL A 36 33.37 42.48 7.70
C VAL A 36 32.31 42.92 8.70
N VAL A 37 31.82 42.02 9.58
CA VAL A 37 30.88 42.40 10.64
C VAL A 37 31.50 43.46 11.56
N ASN A 38 32.75 43.27 11.98
CA ASN A 38 33.44 44.28 12.79
C ASN A 38 33.57 45.62 12.06
N ALA A 39 33.88 45.62 10.76
CA ALA A 39 33.95 46.83 9.96
C ALA A 39 32.58 47.51 9.81
N LEU A 40 31.50 46.75 9.60
CA LEU A 40 30.13 47.25 9.50
C LEU A 40 29.63 47.83 10.84
N GLU A 41 29.91 47.14 11.95
CA GLU A 41 29.58 47.61 13.31
C GLU A 41 30.39 48.86 13.69
N ALA A 42 31.66 48.93 13.30
CA ALA A 42 32.45 50.15 13.48
C ALA A 42 31.90 51.28 12.62
N ALA A 43 31.46 50.98 11.39
CA ALA A 43 30.91 51.98 10.48
C ALA A 43 29.66 52.69 11.02
N THR A 44 28.78 51.97 11.73
CA THR A 44 27.57 52.57 12.33
C THR A 44 27.88 53.58 13.44
N SER A 45 29.11 53.59 13.96
CA SER A 45 29.57 54.57 14.96
C SER A 45 30.13 55.86 14.37
N ALA A 46 30.14 56.02 13.04
CA ALA A 46 30.63 57.22 12.39
C ALA A 46 29.83 58.46 12.84
N THR A 47 30.54 59.49 13.30
CA THR A 47 29.95 60.77 13.72
C THR A 47 30.04 61.83 12.62
N ASP A 48 31.19 61.92 11.96
CA ASP A 48 31.55 63.05 11.09
C ASP A 48 31.51 62.71 9.58
N THR A 49 31.28 61.44 9.26
CA THR A 49 31.24 60.93 7.88
C THR A 49 30.09 59.95 7.69
N ALA A 50 29.67 59.77 6.44
CA ALA A 50 28.66 58.76 6.13
C ALA A 50 29.20 57.35 6.45
N PRO A 51 28.44 56.50 7.16
CA PRO A 51 28.84 55.14 7.47
C PRO A 51 29.21 54.34 6.22
N PHE A 52 30.47 53.94 6.12
CA PHE A 52 31.04 53.41 4.90
C PHE A 52 32.16 52.39 5.20
N VAL A 53 32.19 51.31 4.41
CA VAL A 53 33.18 50.24 4.45
C VAL A 53 33.72 50.03 3.04
N GLN A 54 35.04 49.86 2.92
CA GLN A 54 35.71 49.56 1.66
C GLN A 54 36.59 48.32 1.79
N ILE A 55 36.45 47.38 0.86
CA ILE A 55 37.36 46.26 0.67
C ILE A 55 38.22 46.52 -0.55
N SER A 56 39.54 46.58 -0.34
CA SER A 56 40.50 47.05 -1.34
C SER A 56 41.80 46.24 -1.34
N SER A 57 42.65 46.50 -2.34
CA SER A 57 43.99 45.91 -2.44
C SER A 57 45.03 46.84 -1.84
N SER A 58 45.90 46.32 -0.99
CA SER A 58 47.08 47.02 -0.46
C SER A 58 48.36 46.33 -0.92
N ARG A 59 49.29 47.05 -1.54
CA ARG A 59 50.60 46.47 -1.91
C ARG A 59 51.57 46.61 -0.74
N ILE A 60 51.99 45.48 -0.19
CA ILE A 60 53.02 45.40 0.85
C ILE A 60 54.16 44.56 0.27
N GLY A 61 55.38 45.11 0.22
CA GLY A 61 56.53 44.44 -0.42
C GLY A 61 56.33 44.13 -1.91
N GLY A 62 55.48 44.90 -2.61
CA GLY A 62 55.09 44.64 -3.99
C GLY A 62 53.95 43.61 -4.17
N THR A 63 53.68 42.79 -3.16
CA THR A 63 52.64 41.75 -3.17
C THR A 63 51.26 42.32 -2.82
N PRO A 64 50.19 42.02 -3.60
CA PRO A 64 48.83 42.42 -3.25
C PRO A 64 48.30 41.72 -2.01
N LYS A 65 47.77 42.50 -1.06
CA LYS A 65 47.16 42.03 0.19
C LYS A 65 45.71 42.53 0.31
N LEU A 66 44.83 41.72 0.88
CA LEU A 66 43.44 42.11 1.14
C LEU A 66 43.38 43.12 2.29
N SER A 67 42.66 44.22 2.08
CA SER A 67 42.48 45.29 3.05
C SER A 67 41.00 45.61 3.24
N ILE A 68 40.57 45.76 4.49
CA ILE A 68 39.21 46.17 4.86
C ILE A 68 39.33 47.46 5.66
N TRP A 69 38.64 48.50 5.21
CA TRP A 69 38.66 49.84 5.78
C TRP A 69 37.23 50.27 6.12
N ASN A 70 37.04 51.03 7.20
CA ASN A 70 35.73 51.58 7.56
C ASN A 70 35.83 52.99 8.18
N THR A 71 34.78 53.77 8.00
CA THR A 71 34.56 55.05 8.69
C THR A 71 33.89 54.80 10.03
N GLY A 72 34.63 54.79 11.13
CA GLY A 72 34.08 54.65 12.48
C GLY A 72 34.75 55.66 13.40
N ARG A 73 34.43 55.66 14.71
CA ARG A 73 35.01 56.61 15.68
C ARG A 73 36.54 56.52 15.91
N GLY A 74 37.24 55.69 15.14
CA GLY A 74 38.66 55.39 15.35
C GLY A 74 38.93 54.67 16.68
N LEU A 75 40.18 54.31 16.89
CA LEU A 75 40.68 53.73 18.14
C LEU A 75 41.94 54.50 18.55
N SER A 76 42.02 54.88 19.82
CA SER A 76 43.27 55.41 20.39
C SER A 76 44.35 54.31 20.47
N PRO A 77 45.62 54.66 20.66
CA PRO A 77 46.69 53.67 20.91
C PRO A 77 46.35 52.69 22.04
N GLU A 78 45.78 53.18 23.14
CA GLU A 78 45.39 52.36 24.30
C GLU A 78 44.20 51.45 23.97
N GLU A 79 43.21 51.95 23.22
CA GLU A 79 42.09 51.14 22.76
C GLU A 79 42.56 50.07 21.76
N LEU A 80 43.54 50.34 20.89
CA LEU A 80 44.12 49.33 19.99
C LEU A 80 44.86 48.24 20.77
N LEU A 81 45.64 48.62 21.79
CA LEU A 81 46.28 47.67 22.71
C LEU A 81 45.24 46.79 23.38
N GLN A 82 44.23 47.39 24.00
CA GLN A 82 43.18 46.64 24.68
C GLN A 82 42.42 45.75 23.69
N MET A 83 42.11 46.23 22.47
CA MET A 83 41.43 45.45 21.43
C MET A 83 42.24 44.24 20.99
N SER A 84 43.56 44.21 21.18
CA SER A 84 44.41 43.13 20.69
C SER A 84 44.38 41.87 21.56
N ASP A 85 44.03 41.98 22.85
CA ASP A 85 43.99 40.83 23.79
C ASP A 85 42.85 39.85 23.48
N LEU A 86 43.10 38.54 23.52
CA LEU A 86 42.19 37.52 22.96
C LEU A 86 40.75 37.56 23.52
N SER A 87 40.60 37.94 24.80
CA SER A 87 39.34 37.99 25.56
C SER A 87 38.75 39.39 25.69
N SER A 88 39.26 40.40 24.98
CA SER A 88 38.71 41.76 25.08
C SER A 88 37.57 41.99 24.07
N SER A 89 36.44 42.47 24.57
CA SER A 89 35.38 43.05 23.74
C SER A 89 35.20 44.51 24.14
N LEU A 90 35.79 45.41 23.37
CA LEU A 90 35.58 46.84 23.56
C LEU A 90 34.11 47.19 23.26
N PHE A 91 33.49 47.98 24.14
CA PHE A 91 32.09 48.45 24.01
C PHE A 91 31.01 47.36 24.03
N LYS A 92 31.32 46.14 24.48
CA LYS A 92 30.36 45.03 24.64
C LYS A 92 30.52 44.35 26.00
N THR A 93 29.40 44.01 26.66
CA THR A 93 29.39 43.21 27.89
C THR A 93 29.48 41.72 27.53
N GLN A 94 30.48 41.01 28.05
CA GLN A 94 30.56 39.56 27.88
C GLN A 94 29.62 38.86 28.85
N ALA A 95 28.82 37.93 28.34
CA ALA A 95 27.93 37.08 29.11
C ALA A 95 27.95 35.67 28.52
N LEU A 96 27.90 34.66 29.38
CA LEU A 96 27.75 33.25 28.99
C LEU A 96 26.48 33.02 28.15
N ASP A 97 25.47 33.86 28.36
CA ASP A 97 24.17 33.82 27.69
C ASP A 97 24.07 34.80 26.50
N GLY A 98 25.17 35.53 26.22
CA GLY A 98 25.30 36.61 25.23
C GLY A 98 26.43 36.41 24.21
N ASN A 99 27.16 37.48 23.86
CA ASN A 99 28.14 37.53 22.76
C ASN A 99 29.46 36.75 23.01
N PHE A 100 29.37 35.45 23.27
CA PHE A 100 30.51 34.54 23.41
C PHE A 100 30.89 33.92 22.06
N GLY A 101 31.28 34.76 21.09
CA GLY A 101 31.73 34.32 19.77
C GLY A 101 33.23 34.51 19.59
N MET A 102 33.86 33.64 18.80
CA MET A 102 35.28 33.74 18.46
C MET A 102 35.53 34.99 17.60
N GLY A 103 36.14 36.04 18.18
CA GLY A 103 36.31 37.34 17.52
C GLY A 103 37.23 37.31 16.29
N ALA A 104 37.20 38.37 15.48
CA ALA A 104 37.90 38.46 14.19
C ALA A 104 39.40 38.11 14.24
N LYS A 105 40.10 38.45 15.32
CA LYS A 105 41.53 38.12 15.48
C LYS A 105 41.76 36.61 15.49
N VAL A 106 40.94 35.88 16.22
CA VAL A 106 41.05 34.42 16.35
C VAL A 106 40.73 33.74 15.02
N ALA A 107 39.68 34.20 14.35
CA ALA A 107 39.29 33.69 13.04
C ALA A 107 40.31 33.98 11.92
N SER A 108 41.13 35.02 12.07
CA SER A 108 42.05 35.49 11.00
C SER A 108 43.48 35.00 11.17
N LEU A 109 43.97 34.84 12.40
CA LEU A 109 45.40 34.63 12.69
C LEU A 109 45.93 33.28 12.19
N SER A 110 45.10 32.23 12.15
CA SER A 110 45.48 30.92 11.59
C SER A 110 45.85 30.98 10.10
N SER A 111 45.34 31.99 9.39
CA SER A 111 45.62 32.24 7.96
C SER A 111 46.53 33.45 7.73
N ASN A 112 46.97 34.11 8.81
CA ASN A 112 47.76 35.34 8.76
C ASN A 112 48.92 35.29 9.77
N LYS A 113 49.68 34.20 9.77
CA LYS A 113 50.81 33.96 10.70
C LYS A 113 51.93 34.98 10.53
N LEU A 114 52.14 35.50 9.32
CA LEU A 114 53.10 36.57 9.06
C LEU A 114 52.67 37.85 9.78
N GLY A 115 51.38 38.19 9.63
CA GLY A 115 50.72 39.18 10.47
C GLY A 115 49.34 39.65 9.97
N LEU A 116 48.57 40.20 10.90
CA LEU A 116 47.31 40.90 10.72
C LEU A 116 47.54 42.35 11.19
N ARG A 117 47.66 43.28 10.25
CA ARG A 117 48.01 44.68 10.53
C ARG A 117 46.75 45.50 10.74
N TYR A 118 46.63 46.14 11.89
CA TYR A 118 45.59 47.14 12.16
C TYR A 118 46.20 48.54 12.14
N ARG A 119 45.53 49.47 11.46
CA ARG A 119 45.76 50.91 11.56
C ARG A 119 44.46 51.59 11.95
N SER A 120 44.48 52.52 12.90
CA SER A 120 43.28 53.29 13.24
C SER A 120 43.62 54.77 13.37
N CYS A 121 42.80 55.62 12.75
CA CYS A 121 42.90 57.06 12.83
C CYS A 121 41.84 57.59 13.81
N ARG A 122 42.30 58.36 14.80
CA ARG A 122 41.44 59.05 15.76
C ARG A 122 41.93 60.48 15.94
N HIS A 123 41.08 61.45 15.60
CA HIS A 123 41.39 62.87 15.58
C HIS A 123 42.68 63.22 14.80
N GLY A 124 42.90 62.55 13.66
CA GLY A 124 44.05 62.79 12.78
C GLY A 124 45.36 62.12 13.17
N LEU A 125 45.43 61.44 14.32
CA LEU A 125 46.55 60.58 14.73
C LEU A 125 46.31 59.15 14.28
N VAL A 126 47.33 58.47 13.74
CA VAL A 126 47.22 57.09 13.25
C VAL A 126 48.14 56.16 14.03
N ALA A 127 47.54 55.19 14.71
CA ALA A 127 48.27 54.15 15.43
C ALA A 127 48.22 52.80 14.69
N GLN A 128 49.30 52.03 14.76
CA GLN A 128 49.47 50.73 14.11
C GLN A 128 49.88 49.63 15.08
N ILE A 129 49.26 48.46 14.94
CA ILE A 129 49.69 47.20 15.55
C ILE A 129 49.73 46.06 14.52
N ILE A 130 50.57 45.06 14.74
CA ILE A 130 50.57 43.82 13.94
C ILE A 130 50.44 42.62 14.87
N LEU A 131 49.43 41.78 14.64
CA LEU A 131 49.25 40.51 15.35
C LEU A 131 49.78 39.38 14.47
N GLY A 132 50.60 38.46 14.99
CA GLY A 132 51.15 37.37 14.20
C GLY A 132 51.65 36.21 15.05
N GLN A 133 52.32 35.25 14.41
CA GLN A 133 52.91 34.09 15.07
C GLN A 133 54.43 34.06 14.88
N ARG A 134 55.19 33.85 15.96
CA ARG A 134 56.64 33.59 15.91
C ARG A 134 56.98 32.44 16.85
N GLY A 135 57.71 31.43 16.35
CA GLY A 135 58.12 30.28 17.15
C GLY A 135 56.96 29.50 17.80
N GLY A 136 55.79 29.46 17.15
CA GLY A 136 54.60 28.79 17.69
C GLY A 136 53.70 29.68 18.56
N VAL A 137 54.19 30.81 19.05
CA VAL A 137 53.46 31.72 19.94
C VAL A 137 52.75 32.81 19.12
N TYR A 138 51.46 33.00 19.40
CA TYR A 138 50.67 34.09 18.83
C TYR A 138 50.70 35.31 19.74
N GLY A 139 50.88 36.50 19.17
CA GLY A 139 50.93 37.74 19.94
C GLY A 139 51.06 39.00 19.07
N ARG A 140 51.22 40.14 19.74
CA ARG A 140 51.61 41.40 19.09
C ARG A 140 53.09 41.31 18.68
N LEU A 141 53.40 41.73 17.45
CA LEU A 141 54.76 41.79 16.95
C LEU A 141 55.38 43.13 17.33
N LEU A 142 56.58 43.09 17.92
CA LEU A 142 57.40 44.27 18.13
C LEU A 142 57.88 44.80 16.77
N GLN A 143 57.71 46.10 16.55
CA GLN A 143 58.08 46.78 15.31
C GLN A 143 59.14 47.84 15.61
N ALA A 144 60.07 48.05 14.68
CA ALA A 144 61.11 49.07 14.83
C ALA A 144 60.48 50.47 14.80
N ALA A 145 60.64 51.27 15.87
CA ALA A 145 60.23 52.66 15.90
C ALA A 145 61.34 53.58 15.35
N ALA A 146 60.98 54.78 14.90
CA ALA A 146 61.93 55.79 14.40
C ALA A 146 63.01 56.19 15.43
N GLU A 147 62.75 56.00 16.72
CA GLU A 147 63.66 56.29 17.85
C GLU A 147 64.56 55.10 18.27
N GLY A 148 64.48 53.96 17.57
CA GLY A 148 65.40 52.82 17.74
C GLY A 148 64.96 51.75 18.74
N GLU A 149 64.00 52.02 19.63
CA GLU A 149 63.39 50.99 20.48
C GLU A 149 62.20 50.32 19.77
N ALA A 150 62.07 49.00 19.94
CA ALA A 150 60.98 48.25 19.34
C ALA A 150 59.70 48.46 20.16
N ALA A 151 58.61 48.87 19.51
CA ALA A 151 57.34 49.18 20.17
C ALA A 151 56.23 48.23 19.71
N GLU A 152 55.27 47.96 20.60
CA GLU A 152 54.06 47.16 20.30
C GLU A 152 53.02 47.96 19.49
N VAL A 153 52.95 49.27 19.73
CA VAL A 153 52.12 50.23 18.99
C VAL A 153 53.02 51.29 18.39
N LEU A 154 52.88 51.54 17.09
CA LEU A 154 53.60 52.58 16.39
C LEU A 154 52.67 53.75 16.03
N ASP A 155 53.15 54.97 16.22
CA ASP A 155 52.59 56.14 15.55
C ASP A 155 53.07 56.14 14.09
N VAL A 156 52.14 55.99 13.16
CA VAL A 156 52.39 55.94 11.71
C VAL A 156 51.70 57.11 11.00
N THR A 157 51.45 58.21 11.72
CA THR A 157 50.71 59.37 11.19
C THR A 157 51.40 59.97 9.97
N GLU A 158 52.71 60.24 10.04
CA GLU A 158 53.47 60.80 8.91
C GLU A 158 53.59 59.81 7.74
N GLU A 159 53.77 58.52 8.02
CA GLU A 159 53.78 57.47 6.98
C GLU A 159 52.46 57.43 6.22
N CYS A 160 51.33 57.43 6.95
CA CYS A 160 50.01 57.44 6.34
C CYS A 160 49.74 58.71 5.53
N ARG A 161 50.26 59.87 5.99
CA ARG A 161 50.18 61.13 5.25
C ARG A 161 51.00 61.08 3.97
N ALA A 162 52.21 60.52 4.02
CA ALA A 162 53.08 60.36 2.85
C ALA A 162 52.53 59.35 1.83
N GLU A 163 51.87 58.28 2.29
CA GLU A 163 51.18 57.32 1.43
C GLU A 163 50.01 57.97 0.65
N GLY A 164 49.41 59.05 1.17
CA GLY A 164 48.35 59.82 0.52
C GLY A 164 47.05 59.04 0.24
N ARG A 165 46.95 57.80 0.72
CA ARG A 165 45.87 56.87 0.39
C ARG A 165 44.59 57.12 1.18
N ARG A 166 44.71 57.56 2.43
CA ARG A 166 43.59 57.82 3.35
C ARG A 166 43.71 59.26 3.86
N ARG A 167 42.59 59.98 3.89
CA ARG A 167 42.56 61.31 4.52
C ARG A 167 42.56 61.14 6.04
N LEU A 168 43.19 62.10 6.73
CA LEU A 168 43.32 62.11 8.19
C LEU A 168 42.39 63.15 8.84
N ASP A 169 41.40 63.66 8.10
CA ASP A 169 40.44 64.66 8.54
C ASP A 169 39.16 64.04 9.13
N HIS A 170 39.09 62.71 9.19
CA HIS A 170 38.02 61.96 9.82
C HIS A 170 38.57 60.64 10.36
N ASP A 171 37.84 60.07 11.30
CA ASP A 171 38.24 58.84 11.99
C ASP A 171 37.93 57.60 11.16
N TRP A 172 38.79 56.59 11.27
CA TRP A 172 38.64 55.33 10.53
C TRP A 172 39.49 54.19 11.10
N THR A 173 39.18 52.96 10.69
CA THR A 173 40.01 51.78 10.99
C THR A 173 40.26 50.95 9.75
N GLU A 174 41.50 50.50 9.56
CA GLU A 174 41.96 49.60 8.49
C GLU A 174 42.53 48.32 9.09
N VAL A 175 42.21 47.19 8.46
CA VAL A 175 42.87 45.91 8.69
C VAL A 175 43.43 45.35 7.38
N VAL A 176 44.66 44.85 7.40
CA VAL A 176 45.35 44.26 6.24
C VAL A 176 45.83 42.85 6.57
N LEU A 177 45.51 41.91 5.68
CA LEU A 177 45.89 40.50 5.77
C LEU A 177 47.27 40.27 5.15
N LEU A 178 48.33 40.10 5.95
CA LEU A 178 49.68 39.88 5.41
C LEU A 178 49.91 38.43 4.94
N GLY A 179 49.05 37.49 5.34
CA GLY A 179 49.16 36.07 4.98
C GLY A 179 50.09 35.28 5.91
N ASN A 180 50.45 34.07 5.48
CA ASN A 180 51.39 33.19 6.18
C ASN A 180 52.83 33.35 5.67
N ALA A 181 53.01 33.91 4.47
CA ALA A 181 54.29 34.19 3.85
C ALA A 181 54.27 35.57 3.14
N GLU A 182 55.44 36.16 2.92
CA GLU A 182 55.57 37.53 2.38
C GLU A 182 55.02 37.62 0.94
N GLU A 183 55.26 36.58 0.15
CA GLU A 183 54.87 36.44 -1.26
C GLU A 183 53.39 36.07 -1.44
N GLN A 184 52.68 35.71 -0.37
CA GLN A 184 51.29 35.25 -0.46
C GLN A 184 50.37 36.40 -0.89
N ASN A 185 49.70 36.23 -2.03
CA ASN A 185 48.63 37.14 -2.45
C ASN A 185 47.34 36.80 -1.71
N THR A 186 47.02 37.52 -0.64
CA THR A 186 45.85 37.24 0.22
C THR A 186 44.51 37.62 -0.42
N ILE A 187 44.51 38.24 -1.61
CA ILE A 187 43.28 38.46 -2.40
C ILE A 187 42.89 37.17 -3.13
N LEU A 188 43.86 36.50 -3.75
CA LEU A 188 43.62 35.28 -4.54
C LEU A 188 43.68 34.02 -3.67
N SER A 189 44.56 33.99 -2.68
CA SER A 189 44.75 32.89 -1.73
C SER A 189 44.72 33.42 -0.29
N PRO A 190 43.54 33.77 0.24
CA PRO A 190 43.38 34.29 1.61
C PRO A 190 43.77 33.29 2.70
N TYR A 191 43.72 31.98 2.40
CA TYR A 191 43.96 30.90 3.36
C TYR A 191 45.27 30.12 3.13
N GLY A 192 46.08 30.52 2.14
CA GLY A 192 47.29 29.79 1.74
C GLY A 192 46.95 28.44 1.07
N ASP A 193 45.92 28.44 0.21
CA ASP A 193 45.38 27.30 -0.54
C ASP A 193 44.75 26.17 0.29
N ASP A 194 44.57 26.38 1.60
CA ASP A 194 43.89 25.45 2.51
C ASP A 194 42.87 26.18 3.40
N PRO A 195 41.57 26.22 3.06
CA PRO A 195 40.99 25.64 1.84
C PRO A 195 41.27 26.49 0.60
N ALA A 196 41.38 25.86 -0.56
CA ALA A 196 41.44 26.53 -1.84
C ALA A 196 40.11 27.26 -2.13
N VAL A 197 40.18 28.45 -2.72
CA VAL A 197 39.02 29.29 -3.02
C VAL A 197 39.00 29.75 -4.48
N PRO A 198 37.81 29.96 -5.07
CA PRO A 198 37.70 30.49 -6.43
C PRO A 198 38.15 31.96 -6.52
N ARG A 199 38.36 32.47 -7.74
CA ARG A 199 38.84 33.85 -7.94
C ARG A 199 37.89 34.93 -7.42
N ASP A 200 36.60 34.67 -7.44
CA ASP A 200 35.50 35.55 -7.01
C ASP A 200 34.98 35.20 -5.60
N TRP A 201 35.75 34.44 -4.82
CA TRP A 201 35.35 33.94 -3.49
C TRP A 201 34.84 35.04 -2.55
N LEU A 202 35.43 36.24 -2.60
CA LEU A 202 35.05 37.35 -1.74
C LEU A 202 33.59 37.74 -1.99
N MET A 203 33.23 37.93 -3.26
CA MET A 203 31.89 38.33 -3.66
C MET A 203 30.90 37.20 -3.39
N GLN A 204 31.28 35.94 -3.60
CA GLN A 204 30.44 34.80 -3.23
C GLN A 204 30.21 34.71 -1.72
N ALA A 205 31.26 34.84 -0.91
CA ALA A 205 31.18 34.71 0.54
C ALA A 205 30.35 35.84 1.18
N LEU A 206 30.50 37.08 0.70
CA LEU A 206 29.64 38.20 1.13
C LEU A 206 28.17 37.96 0.74
N SER A 207 27.94 37.57 -0.52
CA SER A 207 26.60 37.34 -1.10
C SER A 207 25.83 36.22 -0.41
N ARG A 208 26.53 35.16 0.03
CA ARG A 208 25.94 34.00 0.71
C ARG A 208 25.72 34.24 2.21
N ARG A 209 26.37 35.26 2.80
CA ARG A 209 26.32 35.50 4.24
C ARG A 209 25.40 36.63 4.66
N PHE A 210 25.38 37.73 3.91
CA PHE A 210 24.62 38.91 4.30
C PHE A 210 23.32 39.03 3.51
N PHE A 211 22.19 39.07 4.22
CA PHE A 211 20.89 39.39 3.63
C PHE A 211 20.64 40.90 3.59
N ARG A 212 21.14 41.63 4.59
CA ARG A 212 21.00 43.08 4.71
C ARG A 212 22.19 43.68 5.43
N LEU A 213 22.60 44.87 5.00
CA LEU A 213 23.57 45.68 5.72
C LEU A 213 22.88 46.51 6.83
N PRO A 214 23.61 46.94 7.87
CA PRO A 214 23.08 47.89 8.85
C PRO A 214 22.56 49.16 8.18
N ARG A 215 21.53 49.78 8.77
CA ARG A 215 20.88 50.96 8.19
C ARG A 215 21.91 52.08 7.98
N GLY A 216 21.95 52.62 6.76
CA GLY A 216 22.81 53.76 6.39
C GLY A 216 24.26 53.41 6.05
N VAL A 217 24.68 52.14 6.21
CA VAL A 217 26.06 51.72 5.89
C VAL A 217 26.19 51.33 4.42
N THR A 218 27.18 51.89 3.75
CA THR A 218 27.54 51.52 2.36
C THR A 218 28.79 50.62 2.36
N LEU A 219 28.74 49.50 1.64
CA LEU A 219 29.90 48.61 1.44
C LEU A 219 30.37 48.68 -0.02
N GLN A 220 31.63 49.02 -0.23
CA GLN A 220 32.26 49.11 -1.55
C GLN A 220 33.39 48.07 -1.67
N VAL A 221 33.48 47.40 -2.81
CA VAL A 221 34.53 46.41 -3.12
C VAL A 221 35.27 46.85 -4.39
N ASP A 222 36.55 47.17 -4.26
CA ASP A 222 37.36 47.67 -5.38
C ASP A 222 37.54 46.63 -6.49
N ARG A 223 37.66 47.11 -7.74
CA ARG A 223 37.85 46.28 -8.94
C ARG A 223 38.96 45.22 -8.81
N ALA A 224 40.04 45.55 -8.10
CA ALA A 224 41.19 44.66 -7.92
C ALA A 224 40.89 43.43 -7.04
N VAL A 225 39.82 43.50 -6.25
CA VAL A 225 39.43 42.46 -5.28
C VAL A 225 38.07 41.85 -5.64
N ALA A 226 37.19 42.63 -6.27
CA ALA A 226 35.85 42.20 -6.66
C ALA A 226 35.84 41.13 -7.78
N GLY A 227 36.95 40.97 -8.51
CA GLY A 227 36.96 40.16 -9.74
C GLY A 227 36.15 40.80 -10.88
N SER A 228 35.93 42.11 -10.83
CA SER A 228 35.12 42.90 -11.77
C SER A 228 35.97 44.00 -12.43
N PRO A 229 35.69 44.41 -13.69
CA PRO A 229 36.40 45.53 -14.33
C PRO A 229 36.18 46.88 -13.65
N GLN A 230 35.13 47.00 -12.82
CA GLN A 230 34.77 48.22 -12.11
C GLN A 230 34.62 47.97 -10.60
N THR A 231 34.75 49.03 -9.82
CA THR A 231 34.47 48.98 -8.38
C THR A 231 32.98 48.78 -8.15
N VAL A 232 32.64 47.88 -7.22
CA VAL A 232 31.26 47.42 -6.98
C VAL A 232 30.75 48.00 -5.66
N LEU A 233 29.58 48.62 -5.68
CA LEU A 233 28.80 48.84 -4.46
C LEU A 233 28.05 47.56 -4.14
N PHE A 234 28.38 46.94 -3.00
CA PHE A 234 27.81 45.66 -2.61
C PHE A 234 26.37 45.87 -2.09
N ASP A 235 25.40 45.38 -2.86
CA ASP A 235 24.01 45.23 -2.45
C ASP A 235 23.73 43.72 -2.29
N PRO A 236 23.28 43.24 -1.11
CA PRO A 236 22.93 41.84 -0.90
C PRO A 236 22.00 41.29 -1.99
N PRO A 237 22.33 40.13 -2.61
CA PRO A 237 21.61 39.65 -3.79
C PRO A 237 20.22 39.07 -3.49
N LEU A 238 19.91 38.79 -2.21
CA LEU A 238 18.61 38.26 -1.80
C LEU A 238 17.59 39.35 -1.44
N GLY A 239 17.89 40.62 -1.74
CA GLY A 239 16.99 41.74 -1.53
C GLY A 239 15.84 41.80 -2.55
N ALA A 240 14.75 42.48 -2.17
CA ALA A 240 13.52 42.59 -2.97
C ALA A 240 13.71 43.09 -4.41
N LYS A 241 14.75 43.90 -4.68
CA LYS A 241 15.03 44.50 -5.98
C LYS A 241 15.37 43.48 -7.08
N GLN A 242 15.77 42.25 -6.71
CA GLN A 242 16.20 41.24 -7.67
C GLN A 242 15.06 40.35 -8.19
N PHE A 243 13.85 40.53 -7.66
CA PHE A 243 12.70 39.70 -7.93
C PHE A 243 11.61 40.49 -8.66
N ASP A 244 10.90 39.82 -9.55
CA ASP A 244 9.75 40.42 -10.25
C ASP A 244 8.59 40.61 -9.26
N ARG A 245 8.52 39.73 -8.25
CA ARG A 245 7.58 39.83 -7.14
C ARG A 245 8.23 39.42 -5.83
N PHE A 246 7.96 40.19 -4.79
CA PHE A 246 8.49 39.99 -3.45
C PHE A 246 7.42 40.32 -2.41
N GLU A 247 7.12 39.38 -1.52
CA GLU A 247 6.14 39.56 -0.46
C GLU A 247 6.68 39.11 0.90
N ARG A 248 6.41 39.93 1.92
CA ARG A 248 6.77 39.65 3.32
C ARG A 248 5.51 39.25 4.05
N VAL A 249 5.48 38.04 4.58
CA VAL A 249 4.32 37.46 5.27
C VAL A 249 4.68 37.25 6.74
N PRO A 250 4.20 38.09 7.66
CA PRO A 250 4.34 37.85 9.09
C PRO A 250 3.49 36.64 9.51
N VAL A 251 4.06 35.77 10.33
CA VAL A 251 3.39 34.57 10.86
C VAL A 251 3.49 34.53 12.39
N GLU A 252 3.10 33.42 13.01
CA GLU A 252 3.16 33.24 14.46
C GLU A 252 4.58 33.42 15.02
N GLU A 253 4.67 33.74 16.31
CA GLU A 253 5.94 33.89 17.06
C GLU A 253 6.90 34.97 16.51
N GLY A 254 6.38 35.93 15.74
CA GLY A 254 7.15 37.07 15.23
C GLY A 254 8.04 36.73 14.03
N ILE A 255 7.94 35.51 13.49
CA ILE A 255 8.65 35.08 12.28
C ILE A 255 8.08 35.83 11.05
N VAL A 256 8.95 36.17 10.11
CA VAL A 256 8.55 36.75 8.81
C VAL A 256 9.06 35.86 7.68
N ILE A 257 8.16 35.41 6.80
CA ILE A 257 8.51 34.62 5.63
C ILE A 257 8.56 35.54 4.40
N HIS A 258 9.68 35.55 3.69
CA HIS A 258 9.85 36.29 2.44
C HIS A 258 9.66 35.33 1.27
N TYR A 259 8.61 35.56 0.48
CA TYR A 259 8.33 34.82 -0.75
C TYR A 259 8.76 35.66 -1.94
N CYS A 260 9.70 35.13 -2.72
CA CYS A 260 10.34 35.82 -3.82
C CYS A 260 10.10 35.03 -5.11
N TYR A 261 9.77 35.71 -6.21
CA TYR A 261 9.58 35.09 -7.53
C TYR A 261 10.25 35.91 -8.63
N ARG A 262 10.88 35.20 -9.56
CA ARG A 262 11.39 35.75 -10.82
C ARG A 262 11.02 34.82 -11.97
N GLY A 263 10.32 35.33 -12.96
CA GLY A 263 9.89 34.58 -14.14
C GLY A 263 11.03 34.33 -15.13
N THR A 264 10.82 33.35 -16.02
CA THR A 264 11.78 32.97 -17.09
C THR A 264 11.97 34.07 -18.15
N ALA A 265 10.98 34.96 -18.33
CA ALA A 265 11.08 36.09 -19.23
C ALA A 265 12.01 37.20 -18.73
N SER A 266 12.41 37.15 -17.46
CA SER A 266 13.24 38.19 -16.84
C SER A 266 14.71 37.98 -17.18
N PRO A 267 15.47 39.06 -17.48
CA PRO A 267 16.84 38.95 -17.96
C PRO A 267 17.74 38.23 -16.93
N PRO A 268 18.76 37.48 -17.38
CA PRO A 268 19.66 36.78 -16.48
C PRO A 268 20.40 37.78 -15.58
N LEU A 269 20.50 37.44 -14.29
CA LEU A 269 21.23 38.25 -13.31
C LEU A 269 22.68 37.78 -13.25
N SER A 270 23.62 38.67 -13.55
CA SER A 270 25.05 38.42 -13.36
C SER A 270 25.45 38.70 -11.91
N LEU A 271 24.88 37.94 -10.97
CA LEU A 271 25.16 38.05 -9.54
C LEU A 271 26.05 36.88 -9.07
N PRO A 272 26.88 37.07 -8.03
CA PRO A 272 27.73 36.00 -7.48
C PRO A 272 26.94 34.82 -6.89
N VAL A 273 25.67 35.04 -6.54
CA VAL A 273 24.72 34.02 -6.09
C VAL A 273 23.47 34.17 -6.93
N ASN A 274 22.97 33.06 -7.47
CA ASN A 274 21.67 33.05 -8.14
C ASN A 274 20.57 33.27 -7.09
N PRO A 275 19.79 34.36 -7.17
CA PRO A 275 18.83 34.68 -6.12
C PRO A 275 17.55 33.84 -6.18
N VAL A 276 17.34 33.03 -7.24
CA VAL A 276 16.24 32.07 -7.35
C VAL A 276 16.71 30.64 -7.16
N GLY A 277 15.82 29.74 -6.72
CA GLY A 277 16.17 28.34 -6.53
C GLY A 277 16.82 28.04 -5.20
N LEU A 278 16.41 28.73 -4.13
CA LEU A 278 16.93 28.49 -2.79
C LEU A 278 15.93 28.76 -1.66
N GLY A 279 16.19 28.13 -0.52
CA GLY A 279 15.55 28.39 0.77
C GLY A 279 16.59 28.70 1.84
N ALA A 280 16.32 29.61 2.77
CA ALA A 280 17.24 29.90 3.87
C ALA A 280 16.56 30.43 5.14
N VAL A 281 17.26 30.34 6.26
CA VAL A 281 16.86 30.93 7.55
C VAL A 281 17.67 32.21 7.78
N LEU A 282 17.01 33.30 8.12
CA LEU A 282 17.63 34.58 8.40
C LEU A 282 17.60 34.85 9.90
N SER A 283 18.71 35.31 10.45
CA SER A 283 18.82 35.76 11.84
C SER A 283 19.74 36.96 11.90
N ASN A 284 19.27 38.07 12.49
CA ASN A 284 20.03 39.31 12.65
C ASN A 284 20.66 39.86 11.35
N GLY A 285 19.97 39.69 10.21
CA GLY A 285 20.43 40.17 8.91
C GLY A 285 21.47 39.30 8.20
N GLU A 286 21.82 38.15 8.77
CA GLU A 286 22.68 37.13 8.17
C GLU A 286 21.86 35.92 7.69
N VAL A 287 22.39 35.23 6.69
CA VAL A 287 21.82 34.02 6.10
C VAL A 287 22.44 32.78 6.76
N TYR A 288 21.58 31.84 7.14
CA TYR A 288 21.88 30.55 7.74
C TYR A 288 21.06 29.44 7.08
N ALA A 289 21.47 28.19 7.29
CA ALA A 289 20.76 26.98 6.85
C ALA A 289 20.28 27.05 5.38
N MET A 290 21.11 27.63 4.51
CA MET A 290 20.76 27.81 3.10
C MET A 290 20.74 26.45 2.36
N VAL A 291 19.69 26.25 1.57
CA VAL A 291 19.45 25.09 0.72
C VAL A 291 19.30 25.60 -0.70
N GLU A 292 20.18 25.21 -1.62
CA GLU A 292 20.22 25.71 -3.01
C GLU A 292 20.50 24.57 -4.01
N GLY A 293 20.35 24.87 -5.30
CA GLY A 293 20.71 23.97 -6.40
C GLY A 293 19.94 22.65 -6.35
N ARG A 294 20.63 21.53 -6.60
CA ARG A 294 20.00 20.19 -6.59
C ARG A 294 19.32 19.87 -5.26
N ARG A 295 19.90 20.31 -4.14
CA ARG A 295 19.30 20.06 -2.82
C ARG A 295 17.98 20.82 -2.67
N TRP A 296 17.90 22.06 -3.15
CA TRP A 296 16.64 22.80 -3.19
C TRP A 296 15.62 22.17 -4.14
N ALA A 297 16.03 21.76 -5.34
CA ALA A 297 15.12 21.07 -6.26
C ALA A 297 14.49 19.80 -5.64
N LEU A 298 15.24 19.10 -4.78
CA LEU A 298 14.76 17.94 -4.03
C LEU A 298 13.88 18.31 -2.80
N GLU A 299 14.20 19.37 -2.06
CA GLU A 299 13.48 19.71 -0.82
C GLU A 299 12.29 20.68 -1.04
N SER A 300 12.36 21.56 -2.04
CA SER A 300 11.34 22.56 -2.43
C SER A 300 9.89 22.04 -2.49
N PRO A 301 9.61 20.80 -2.94
CA PRO A 301 8.23 20.30 -2.98
C PRO A 301 7.64 20.14 -1.57
N ALA A 302 8.47 19.85 -0.55
CA ALA A 302 8.04 19.75 0.86
C ALA A 302 7.52 21.06 1.44
N TYR A 303 7.94 22.17 0.84
CA TYR A 303 7.56 23.51 1.23
C TYR A 303 6.41 24.07 0.37
N GLY A 304 5.88 23.27 -0.58
CA GLY A 304 4.81 23.65 -1.49
C GLY A 304 5.26 24.25 -2.82
N PHE A 305 6.53 24.06 -3.22
CA PHE A 305 7.11 24.60 -4.47
C PHE A 305 7.46 23.48 -5.44
N THR A 306 6.46 22.79 -5.96
CA THR A 306 6.62 21.66 -6.90
C THR A 306 7.27 22.09 -8.21
N PHE A 307 6.61 22.94 -8.99
CA PHE A 307 7.05 23.32 -10.35
C PHE A 307 7.70 24.71 -10.42
N ALA A 308 7.67 25.45 -9.30
CA ALA A 308 8.21 26.81 -9.23
C ALA A 308 9.60 26.86 -8.55
N SER A 309 10.22 25.71 -8.27
CA SER A 309 11.45 25.63 -7.48
C SER A 309 12.58 26.49 -8.05
N ARG A 310 12.76 26.52 -9.37
CA ARG A 310 13.80 27.30 -10.08
C ARG A 310 13.49 28.80 -10.19
N LEU A 311 12.24 29.19 -9.94
CA LEU A 311 11.75 30.56 -10.10
C LEU A 311 11.51 31.26 -8.77
N CYS A 312 11.52 30.49 -7.67
CA CYS A 312 11.15 30.96 -6.35
C CYS A 312 12.30 30.88 -5.35
N THR A 313 12.25 31.80 -4.39
CA THR A 313 13.11 31.79 -3.20
C THR A 313 12.27 32.03 -1.96
N VAL A 314 12.59 31.30 -0.89
CA VAL A 314 11.90 31.42 0.39
C VAL A 314 12.89 31.69 1.51
N LEU A 315 12.70 32.78 2.23
CA LEU A 315 13.57 33.14 3.35
C LEU A 315 12.74 33.23 4.63
N VAL A 316 13.14 32.52 5.68
CA VAL A 316 12.46 32.53 6.98
C VAL A 316 13.25 33.41 7.95
N GLU A 317 12.77 34.63 8.21
CA GLU A 317 13.39 35.58 9.12
C GLU A 317 12.89 35.39 10.55
N LEU A 318 13.83 35.08 11.45
CA LEU A 318 13.56 34.88 12.87
C LEU A 318 13.70 36.21 13.63
N PRO A 319 12.80 36.51 14.57
CA PRO A 319 12.95 37.68 15.41
C PRO A 319 14.13 37.53 16.39
N PRO A 320 14.74 38.63 16.86
CA PRO A 320 15.93 38.58 17.71
C PRO A 320 15.78 37.79 19.02
N ASP A 321 14.55 37.64 19.51
CA ASP A 321 14.17 36.98 20.75
C ASP A 321 13.64 35.54 20.56
N PHE A 322 13.72 34.97 19.34
CA PHE A 322 13.20 33.63 19.00
C PHE A 322 13.84 32.44 19.76
N GLY A 323 14.79 32.67 20.65
CA GLY A 323 15.42 31.59 21.41
C GLY A 323 16.45 30.78 20.59
N VAL A 324 16.97 31.32 19.49
CA VAL A 324 18.11 30.76 18.76
C VAL A 324 19.38 31.56 19.01
N ARG A 325 20.53 30.88 18.98
CA ARG A 325 21.84 31.51 19.02
C ARG A 325 22.77 30.89 17.99
N PRO A 326 23.65 31.67 17.35
CA PRO A 326 24.76 31.10 16.61
C PRO A 326 25.59 30.18 17.50
N GLU A 327 26.06 29.07 16.94
CA GLU A 327 27.12 28.26 17.55
C GLU A 327 28.40 29.11 17.72
N VAL A 328 29.37 28.63 18.52
CA VAL A 328 30.59 29.36 18.90
C VAL A 328 31.37 29.92 17.69
N TYR A 329 31.41 29.17 16.59
CA TYR A 329 32.01 29.53 15.31
C TYR A 329 31.01 30.14 14.31
N ARG A 330 29.78 30.41 14.73
CA ARG A 330 28.72 31.11 13.97
C ARG A 330 28.43 30.54 12.58
N GLN A 331 28.79 29.28 12.33
CA GLN A 331 28.55 28.59 11.06
C GLN A 331 27.07 28.22 10.90
N PHE A 332 26.39 27.96 12.02
CA PHE A 332 24.97 27.61 12.07
C PHE A 332 24.32 28.12 13.37
N LEU A 333 23.00 28.02 13.44
CA LEU A 333 22.20 28.39 14.63
C LEU A 333 21.85 27.14 15.45
N ARG A 334 21.71 27.30 16.78
CA ARG A 334 21.22 26.30 17.74
C ARG A 334 20.09 26.90 18.58
N PHE A 335 19.19 26.06 19.09
CA PHE A 335 18.16 26.47 20.05
C PHE A 335 18.76 26.69 21.46
N ARG A 336 18.12 27.55 22.29
CA ARG A 336 18.63 27.98 23.61
C ARG A 336 18.31 27.04 24.78
N ASP A 337 17.27 26.20 24.73
CA ASP A 337 16.74 25.47 25.90
C ASP A 337 16.78 23.93 25.77
N GLY A 338 17.85 23.29 26.26
CA GLY A 338 18.01 21.83 26.38
C GLY A 338 18.18 21.05 25.07
N ASP A 339 17.59 21.56 23.99
CA ASP A 339 17.70 21.02 22.64
C ASP A 339 18.92 21.63 21.92
N GLN A 340 20.07 20.95 22.00
CA GLN A 340 21.33 21.39 21.39
C GLN A 340 21.39 21.20 19.86
N ARG A 341 20.25 20.90 19.19
CA ARG A 341 20.22 20.64 17.76
C ARG A 341 20.46 21.90 16.93
N GLN A 342 21.06 21.69 15.75
CA GLN A 342 21.24 22.72 14.74
C GLN A 342 19.89 23.07 14.09
N VAL A 343 19.62 24.36 13.94
CA VAL A 343 18.48 24.87 13.16
C VAL A 343 18.70 24.56 11.68
N GLN A 344 17.73 23.91 11.06
CA GLN A 344 17.68 23.60 9.63
C GLN A 344 16.54 24.38 8.98
N PHE A 345 16.63 24.65 7.67
CA PHE A 345 15.52 25.27 6.94
C PHE A 345 14.23 24.43 7.02
N GLY A 346 14.39 23.10 7.02
CA GLY A 346 13.30 22.14 7.18
C GLY A 346 12.50 22.25 8.48
N ASP A 347 13.06 22.84 9.54
CA ASP A 347 12.33 23.06 10.80
C ASP A 347 11.11 23.98 10.61
N PHE A 348 11.09 24.79 9.54
CA PHE A 348 10.03 25.77 9.26
C PHE A 348 9.09 25.34 8.13
N GLY A 349 9.15 24.07 7.71
CA GLY A 349 8.52 23.64 6.47
C GLY A 349 7.00 23.81 6.41
N ASP A 350 6.32 23.49 7.52
CA ASP A 350 4.87 23.65 7.63
C ASP A 350 4.45 25.13 7.64
N LEU A 351 5.19 25.98 8.35
CA LEU A 351 4.95 27.43 8.37
C LEU A 351 5.03 28.02 6.96
N VAL A 352 6.06 27.63 6.20
CA VAL A 352 6.21 28.04 4.80
C VAL A 352 5.05 27.56 3.94
N ARG A 353 4.64 26.29 4.07
CA ARG A 353 3.57 25.72 3.24
C ARG A 353 2.19 26.34 3.55
N MET A 354 1.89 26.59 4.82
CA MET A 354 0.59 27.13 5.24
C MET A 354 0.40 28.59 4.83
N ASN A 355 1.48 29.35 4.68
CA ASN A 355 1.45 30.79 4.46
C ASN A 355 1.84 31.23 3.03
N ILE A 356 1.82 30.30 2.05
CA ILE A 356 2.09 30.65 0.65
C ILE A 356 1.05 31.68 0.14
N PRO A 357 1.49 32.84 -0.38
CA PRO A 357 0.59 33.89 -0.88
C PRO A 357 -0.29 33.43 -2.04
N PRO A 358 -1.52 33.97 -2.20
CA PRO A 358 -2.43 33.58 -3.27
C PRO A 358 -1.85 33.69 -4.68
N TRP A 359 -1.09 34.75 -4.97
CA TRP A 359 -0.48 34.94 -6.28
C TRP A 359 0.55 33.86 -6.62
N LEU A 360 1.27 33.38 -5.61
CA LEU A 360 2.30 32.39 -5.78
C LEU A 360 1.67 31.01 -5.95
N LYS A 361 0.57 30.75 -5.24
CA LYS A 361 -0.29 29.58 -5.50
C LYS A 361 -0.81 29.57 -6.94
N SER A 362 -1.22 30.72 -7.49
CA SER A 362 -1.64 30.82 -8.89
C SER A 362 -0.51 30.51 -9.87
N ILE A 363 0.71 30.98 -9.61
CA ILE A 363 1.87 30.67 -10.45
C ILE A 363 2.23 29.19 -10.36
N ILE A 364 2.27 28.62 -9.15
CA ILE A 364 2.54 27.19 -8.94
C ILE A 364 1.49 26.34 -9.67
N GLY A 365 0.21 26.71 -9.57
CA GLY A 365 -0.87 26.03 -10.27
C GLY A 365 -0.82 26.20 -11.79
N ALA A 366 -0.37 27.35 -12.31
CA ALA A 366 -0.20 27.56 -13.75
C ALA A 366 1.01 26.80 -14.34
N LEU A 367 1.99 26.46 -13.49
CA LEU A 367 3.13 25.61 -13.86
C LEU A 367 2.85 24.12 -13.64
N GLN A 368 1.71 23.78 -13.03
CA GLN A 368 1.29 22.40 -12.83
C GLN A 368 0.83 21.84 -14.18
N PRO A 369 1.32 20.66 -14.61
CA PRO A 369 0.80 19.99 -15.78
C PRO A 369 -0.70 19.71 -15.61
N ASP A 370 -1.46 19.79 -16.70
CA ASP A 370 -2.88 19.43 -16.69
C ASP A 370 -3.04 18.01 -16.15
N SER A 371 -3.85 17.86 -15.11
CA SER A 371 -4.03 16.57 -14.45
C SER A 371 -4.98 15.70 -15.26
N GLU A 372 -4.46 14.61 -15.82
CA GLU A 372 -5.27 13.66 -16.57
C GLU A 372 -6.34 12.96 -15.71
N ASP A 373 -7.48 12.65 -16.32
CA ASP A 373 -8.64 12.02 -15.67
C ASP A 373 -8.27 10.71 -14.95
N TYR A 374 -7.26 9.98 -15.47
CA TYR A 374 -6.82 8.72 -14.86
C TYR A 374 -6.07 8.92 -13.53
N LEU A 375 -5.42 10.08 -13.31
CA LEU A 375 -4.71 10.39 -12.05
C LEU A 375 -5.69 10.59 -10.89
N LEU A 376 -6.88 11.12 -11.18
CA LEU A 376 -7.97 11.25 -10.20
C LEU A 376 -8.47 9.88 -9.74
N GLU A 377 -8.59 8.93 -10.66
CA GLU A 377 -8.94 7.54 -10.36
C GLU A 377 -7.88 6.87 -9.47
N ILE A 378 -6.60 7.03 -9.79
CA ILE A 378 -5.50 6.49 -8.98
C ILE A 378 -5.53 7.10 -7.57
N LYS A 379 -5.77 8.40 -7.47
CA LYS A 379 -5.89 9.09 -6.18
C LYS A 379 -7.00 8.49 -5.31
N ALA A 380 -8.16 8.19 -5.88
CA ALA A 380 -9.27 7.56 -5.16
C ALA A 380 -8.91 6.13 -4.68
N ASP A 381 -8.26 5.32 -5.51
CA ASP A 381 -7.76 3.98 -5.15
C ASP A 381 -6.75 4.04 -3.99
N LEU A 382 -5.81 4.99 -4.03
CA LEU A 382 -4.80 5.14 -2.97
C LEU A 382 -5.40 5.61 -1.64
N GLN A 383 -6.41 6.48 -1.68
CA GLN A 383 -7.11 6.92 -0.47
C GLN A 383 -7.83 5.75 0.23
N GLN A 384 -8.46 4.87 -0.55
CA GLN A 384 -9.04 3.61 -0.04
C GLN A 384 -7.96 2.68 0.54
N LEU A 385 -6.83 2.51 -0.15
CA LEU A 385 -5.72 1.69 0.35
C LEU A 385 -5.15 2.22 1.67
N MET A 386 -5.00 3.53 1.82
CA MET A 386 -4.55 4.15 3.08
C MET A 386 -5.51 3.91 4.24
N LEU A 387 -6.82 3.96 3.99
CA LEU A 387 -7.85 3.62 4.97
C LEU A 387 -7.73 2.16 5.43
N GLN A 388 -7.59 1.22 4.47
CA GLN A 388 -7.45 -0.22 4.75
C GLN A 388 -6.22 -0.53 5.59
N LEU A 389 -5.08 0.10 5.28
CA LEU A 389 -3.83 -0.08 6.03
C LEU A 389 -3.82 0.67 7.37
N GLY A 390 -4.86 1.46 7.66
CA GLY A 390 -4.93 2.35 8.81
C GLY A 390 -3.73 3.30 8.88
N VAL A 391 -3.23 3.73 7.71
CA VAL A 391 -2.13 4.68 7.62
C VAL A 391 -2.74 6.05 7.89
N ALA A 392 -2.57 6.53 9.11
CA ALA A 392 -2.95 7.88 9.49
C ALA A 392 -2.16 8.91 8.65
N ASP A 393 -2.69 10.12 8.51
CA ASP A 393 -1.91 11.22 7.97
C ASP A 393 -0.62 11.37 8.80
N LEU A 394 0.52 11.03 8.19
CA LEU A 394 1.85 11.33 8.68
C LEU A 394 2.11 12.83 8.53
N VAL A 395 1.22 13.67 9.04
CA VAL A 395 1.63 15.02 9.42
C VAL A 395 2.44 14.80 10.69
N PRO A 396 3.73 15.16 10.72
CA PRO A 396 4.44 15.26 11.98
C PRO A 396 3.59 16.16 12.88
N GLN A 397 3.03 15.62 13.97
CA GLN A 397 2.54 16.50 15.02
C GLN A 397 3.72 17.38 15.40
N ILE A 398 3.51 18.69 15.29
CA ILE A 398 4.48 19.72 15.65
C ILE A 398 5.04 19.34 17.03
N ARG A 399 6.29 18.86 17.07
CA ARG A 399 7.08 19.07 18.28
C ARG A 399 7.21 20.57 18.34
N GLY A 400 6.52 21.19 19.29
CA GLY A 400 6.43 22.63 19.44
C GLY A 400 7.76 23.27 19.08
N LEU A 401 7.74 24.28 18.21
CA LEU A 401 8.89 25.15 17.94
C LEU A 401 9.38 25.87 19.22
N ARG A 402 8.74 25.62 20.37
CA ARG A 402 9.08 26.14 21.69
C ARG A 402 10.02 25.23 22.47
N GLY A 403 11.24 25.73 22.64
CA GLY A 403 11.84 25.76 23.97
C GLY A 403 10.89 26.50 24.94
N ALA A 404 10.71 25.93 26.12
CA ALA A 404 9.84 26.32 27.23
C ALA A 404 9.38 27.80 27.32
N ARG A 405 8.06 28.03 27.28
CA ARG A 405 7.47 28.81 28.38
C ARG A 405 7.14 27.82 29.47
N ASN A 406 7.92 27.81 30.54
CA ASN A 406 7.46 27.25 31.82
C ASN A 406 6.28 28.13 32.26
N GLU A 407 5.05 27.73 31.96
CA GLU A 407 3.96 28.03 32.87
C GLU A 407 4.22 27.22 34.15
N PRO A 408 4.23 27.84 35.34
CA PRO A 408 4.37 27.09 36.58
C PRO A 408 3.22 26.08 36.70
N LYS A 409 3.53 24.86 37.16
CA LYS A 409 2.53 23.82 37.44
C LYS A 409 1.44 24.38 38.37
N PRO A 410 0.16 24.08 38.14
CA PRO A 410 -0.95 24.54 38.97
C PRO A 410 -1.11 23.70 40.25
N ASP A 411 -0.04 23.52 41.02
CA ASP A 411 -0.10 22.84 42.33
C ASP A 411 0.48 23.68 43.48
N ASP A 412 1.06 24.85 43.22
CA ASP A 412 1.62 25.73 44.27
C ASP A 412 1.03 27.16 44.20
N ALA A 413 -0.29 27.31 44.30
CA ALA A 413 -0.90 28.57 44.73
C ALA A 413 -2.32 28.35 45.28
N LYS A 414 -2.49 28.66 46.56
CA LYS A 414 -3.80 28.71 47.25
C LYS A 414 -4.76 29.65 46.50
N PRO A 415 -6.07 29.37 46.47
CA PRO A 415 -7.05 30.25 45.86
C PRO A 415 -7.34 31.42 46.81
N GLU A 416 -6.79 32.60 46.52
CA GLU A 416 -7.32 33.85 47.07
C GLU A 416 -8.33 34.45 46.09
N VAL A 417 -9.55 34.63 46.60
CA VAL A 417 -10.69 35.22 45.93
C VAL A 417 -10.47 36.73 45.81
N ALA A 418 -10.35 37.25 44.58
CA ALA A 418 -10.46 38.69 44.31
C ALA A 418 -11.45 38.93 43.16
N LYS A 419 -12.37 39.87 43.42
CA LYS A 419 -13.53 40.24 42.60
C LYS A 419 -13.15 40.89 41.26
N PRO A 420 -14.03 40.84 40.24
CA PRO A 420 -13.80 41.49 38.96
C PRO A 420 -14.18 42.98 39.06
N ASP A 421 -13.25 43.86 38.69
CA ASP A 421 -13.54 45.27 38.40
C ASP A 421 -13.30 45.58 36.92
N GLU A 422 -14.20 46.41 36.42
CA GLU A 422 -14.48 46.75 35.04
C GLU A 422 -13.37 47.58 34.37
N ALA A 423 -12.95 47.17 33.17
CA ALA A 423 -12.37 48.09 32.19
C ALA A 423 -12.67 47.61 30.76
N LYS A 424 -13.40 48.45 30.01
CA LYS A 424 -13.86 48.26 28.63
C LYS A 424 -12.72 48.06 27.62
N ALA A 425 -12.96 47.21 26.61
CA ALA A 425 -12.27 47.31 25.32
C ALA A 425 -13.16 47.98 24.25
N ALA A 426 -12.53 48.79 23.39
CA ALA A 426 -13.10 49.45 22.22
C ALA A 426 -13.48 48.43 21.11
N PRO A 427 -14.27 48.80 20.08
CA PRO A 427 -15.18 47.89 19.39
C PRO A 427 -14.45 46.93 18.45
N ALA A 428 -14.62 45.64 18.69
CA ALA A 428 -14.31 44.60 17.72
C ALA A 428 -15.27 44.70 16.52
N ALA A 429 -14.72 44.61 15.31
CA ALA A 429 -15.49 44.41 14.09
C ALA A 429 -16.43 43.20 14.25
N LYS A 430 -17.65 43.30 13.71
CA LYS A 430 -18.66 42.22 13.72
C LYS A 430 -17.98 40.88 13.35
N PRO A 431 -18.12 39.83 14.18
CA PRO A 431 -17.73 38.50 13.75
C PRO A 431 -18.56 38.14 12.51
N PRO A 432 -17.96 37.54 11.46
CA PRO A 432 -18.74 37.00 10.37
C PRO A 432 -19.71 35.96 10.93
N ALA A 433 -20.93 35.92 10.37
CA ALA A 433 -21.97 34.99 10.78
C ALA A 433 -21.42 33.57 10.94
N PRO A 434 -21.81 32.81 11.98
CA PRO A 434 -21.34 31.45 12.17
C PRO A 434 -21.70 30.66 10.90
N ARG A 435 -20.66 30.18 10.20
CA ARG A 435 -20.86 29.22 9.12
C ARG A 435 -21.67 28.05 9.70
N PRO A 436 -22.67 27.53 8.99
CA PRO A 436 -23.35 26.31 9.41
C PRO A 436 -22.29 25.26 9.73
N PRO A 437 -22.48 24.45 10.79
CA PRO A 437 -21.51 23.41 11.13
C PRO A 437 -21.28 22.60 9.86
N ALA A 438 -20.02 22.57 9.41
CA ALA A 438 -19.66 21.72 8.30
C ALA A 438 -20.10 20.30 8.68
N PRO A 439 -20.72 19.53 7.77
CA PRO A 439 -20.96 18.11 8.02
C PRO A 439 -19.65 17.50 8.50
N PRO A 440 -19.68 16.55 9.45
CA PRO A 440 -18.47 15.98 10.03
C PRO A 440 -17.53 15.61 8.89
N ARG A 441 -16.39 16.32 8.81
CA ARG A 441 -15.37 15.96 7.83
C ARG A 441 -14.91 14.58 8.26
N LEU A 442 -15.30 13.55 7.51
CA LEU A 442 -14.58 12.29 7.50
C LEU A 442 -13.12 12.69 7.26
N ASN A 443 -12.28 12.57 8.29
CA ASN A 443 -10.84 12.84 8.19
C ASN A 443 -10.23 11.70 7.35
N LEU A 444 -10.52 11.73 6.05
CA LEU A 444 -10.01 10.75 5.10
C LEU A 444 -8.51 11.02 4.91
N PRO A 445 -7.66 9.98 4.97
CA PRO A 445 -6.23 10.14 4.73
C PRO A 445 -6.00 10.68 3.31
N THR A 446 -5.09 11.64 3.17
CA THR A 446 -4.83 12.25 1.86
C THR A 446 -3.72 11.49 1.13
N PRO A 447 -3.95 10.80 0.01
CA PRO A 447 -2.89 10.09 -0.69
C PRO A 447 -1.80 11.05 -1.22
N PRO A 448 -0.57 10.54 -1.48
CA PRO A 448 0.48 11.30 -2.12
C PRO A 448 -0.01 11.97 -3.41
N GLU A 449 0.43 13.21 -3.61
CA GLU A 449 0.22 13.92 -4.87
C GLU A 449 1.13 13.33 -5.94
N ILE A 450 0.56 12.99 -7.09
CA ILE A 450 1.25 12.36 -8.21
C ILE A 450 1.57 13.45 -9.23
N ILE A 451 2.82 13.53 -9.64
CA ILE A 451 3.33 14.52 -10.58
C ILE A 451 4.06 13.78 -11.70
N THR A 452 3.56 13.87 -12.93
CA THR A 452 4.25 13.38 -14.11
C THR A 452 5.32 14.37 -14.55
N VAL A 453 6.46 13.87 -15.03
CA VAL A 453 7.59 14.67 -15.51
C VAL A 453 8.02 14.13 -16.87
N GLU A 454 8.06 15.02 -17.85
CA GLU A 454 8.46 14.72 -19.23
C GLU A 454 9.74 15.44 -19.66
N ASP A 455 9.99 16.62 -19.10
CA ASP A 455 11.10 17.49 -19.47
C ASP A 455 12.46 16.93 -19.00
N ASP A 456 13.41 16.80 -19.92
CA ASP A 456 14.72 16.19 -19.65
C ASP A 456 15.54 16.99 -18.62
N ASP A 457 15.42 18.33 -18.61
CA ASP A 457 16.11 19.18 -17.64
C ASP A 457 15.49 19.00 -16.24
N GLU A 458 14.17 18.91 -16.13
CA GLU A 458 13.48 18.61 -14.87
C GLU A 458 13.79 17.20 -14.35
N LEU A 459 13.86 16.20 -15.24
CA LEU A 459 14.25 14.83 -14.90
C LEU A 459 15.68 14.78 -14.34
N ALA A 460 16.63 15.47 -14.97
CA ALA A 460 18.01 15.52 -14.52
C ALA A 460 18.13 16.16 -13.12
N GLU A 461 17.44 17.28 -12.88
CA GLU A 461 17.49 18.00 -11.59
C GLU A 461 16.91 17.20 -10.43
N ARG A 462 15.79 16.51 -10.66
CA ARG A 462 15.14 15.66 -9.65
C ARG A 462 15.86 14.33 -9.43
N GLY A 463 16.92 14.07 -10.20
CA GLY A 463 17.65 12.80 -10.18
C GLY A 463 16.80 11.64 -10.69
N LEU A 464 15.93 11.89 -11.66
CA LEU A 464 15.09 10.92 -12.34
C LEU A 464 15.65 10.50 -13.71
N ALA A 465 16.78 11.07 -14.15
CA ALA A 465 17.48 10.60 -15.33
C ALA A 465 17.80 9.09 -15.21
N GLY A 466 17.17 8.27 -16.04
CA GLY A 466 17.29 6.81 -16.00
C GLY A 466 16.65 6.13 -14.78
N ARG A 467 15.66 6.77 -14.13
CA ARG A 467 14.87 6.22 -13.03
C ARG A 467 13.37 6.43 -13.27
N ALA A 468 12.53 5.51 -12.82
CA ALA A 468 11.10 5.55 -13.07
C ALA A 468 10.34 6.55 -12.19
N ALA A 469 10.67 6.65 -10.90
CA ALA A 469 9.99 7.56 -9.99
C ALA A 469 10.80 7.89 -8.75
N ARG A 470 10.39 8.93 -8.04
CA ARG A 470 10.94 9.35 -6.76
C ARG A 470 9.84 9.85 -5.84
N TYR A 471 9.82 9.33 -4.62
CA TYR A 471 8.88 9.74 -3.58
C TYR A 471 9.54 10.66 -2.55
N TYR A 472 8.90 11.79 -2.26
CA TYR A 472 9.35 12.78 -1.30
C TYR A 472 8.46 12.76 -0.06
N GLN A 473 8.88 12.00 0.94
CA GLN A 473 8.09 11.67 2.12
C GLN A 473 7.55 12.89 2.89
N LEU A 474 8.32 13.98 2.99
CA LEU A 474 7.90 15.21 3.69
C LEU A 474 6.79 15.97 2.93
N SER A 475 6.94 16.09 1.61
CA SER A 475 5.97 16.75 0.72
C SER A 475 4.74 15.91 0.39
N ARG A 476 4.84 14.60 0.59
CA ARG A 476 3.92 13.58 0.07
C ARG A 476 3.74 13.68 -1.44
N GLN A 477 4.78 14.06 -2.18
CA GLN A 477 4.73 14.12 -3.65
C GLN A 477 5.55 12.99 -4.26
N MET A 478 4.99 12.42 -5.31
CA MET A 478 5.58 11.37 -6.10
C MET A 478 5.79 11.87 -7.51
N PHE A 479 7.05 12.05 -7.90
CA PHE A 479 7.42 12.44 -9.25
C PHE A 479 7.67 11.19 -10.08
N VAL A 480 6.99 11.08 -11.22
CA VAL A 480 7.04 9.92 -12.10
C VAL A 480 7.60 10.36 -13.45
N ASN A 481 8.68 9.70 -13.87
CA ASN A 481 9.28 9.86 -15.17
C ASN A 481 8.51 9.01 -16.19
N ILE A 482 7.55 9.61 -16.89
CA ILE A 482 6.75 8.89 -17.90
C ILE A 482 7.55 8.59 -19.17
N ARG A 483 8.73 9.21 -19.34
CA ARG A 483 9.71 8.90 -20.40
C ARG A 483 10.56 7.67 -20.08
N TYR A 484 10.38 7.07 -18.90
CA TYR A 484 11.10 5.86 -18.53
C TYR A 484 10.72 4.68 -19.45
N ALA A 485 11.69 3.86 -19.83
CA ALA A 485 11.55 2.88 -20.91
C ALA A 485 10.36 1.90 -20.73
N ALA A 486 10.02 1.54 -19.49
CA ALA A 486 8.89 0.66 -19.20
C ALA A 486 7.54 1.21 -19.69
N PHE A 487 7.32 2.54 -19.62
CA PHE A 487 6.08 3.18 -20.08
C PHE A 487 5.93 3.03 -21.59
N ALA A 488 6.96 3.38 -22.35
CA ALA A 488 6.97 3.26 -23.80
C ALA A 488 6.84 1.80 -24.27
N ARG A 489 7.49 0.86 -23.58
CA ARG A 489 7.40 -0.57 -23.91
C ARG A 489 6.00 -1.14 -23.68
N LEU A 490 5.41 -0.86 -22.52
CA LEU A 490 4.05 -1.28 -22.20
C LEU A 490 3.04 -0.65 -23.17
N ALA A 491 3.19 0.64 -23.49
CA ALA A 491 2.34 1.32 -24.47
C ALA A 491 2.49 0.70 -25.87
N ALA A 492 3.71 0.42 -26.33
CA ALA A 492 3.94 -0.21 -27.64
C ALA A 492 3.36 -1.63 -27.72
N GLU A 493 3.44 -2.40 -26.63
CA GLU A 493 2.86 -3.74 -26.57
C GLU A 493 1.32 -3.68 -26.64
N LEU A 494 0.69 -2.74 -25.91
CA LEU A 494 -0.75 -2.51 -25.98
C LEU A 494 -1.18 -1.99 -27.36
N ALA A 495 -0.43 -1.07 -27.96
CA ALA A 495 -0.73 -0.54 -29.28
C ALA A 495 -0.66 -1.63 -30.36
N THR A 496 0.31 -2.54 -30.24
CA THR A 496 0.43 -3.71 -31.14
C THR A 496 -0.74 -4.67 -30.95
N GLU A 497 -1.14 -4.94 -29.71
CA GLU A 497 -2.22 -5.88 -29.38
C GLU A 497 -3.61 -5.37 -29.78
N PHE A 498 -3.87 -4.08 -29.58
CA PHE A 498 -5.19 -3.46 -29.83
C PHE A 498 -5.25 -2.66 -31.15
N GLY A 499 -4.20 -2.69 -31.98
CA GLY A 499 -4.09 -1.89 -33.20
C GLY A 499 -5.20 -2.07 -34.24
N ALA A 500 -5.97 -3.16 -34.16
CA ALA A 500 -7.13 -3.42 -35.03
C ALA A 500 -8.46 -2.89 -34.48
N ALA A 501 -8.52 -2.40 -33.23
CA ALA A 501 -9.76 -2.09 -32.54
C ALA A 501 -10.27 -0.64 -32.78
N ALA A 502 -9.39 0.29 -33.15
CA ALA A 502 -9.72 1.67 -33.49
C ALA A 502 -8.67 2.24 -34.47
N ASP A 503 -8.79 3.53 -34.84
CA ASP A 503 -7.76 4.18 -35.63
C ASP A 503 -6.43 4.27 -34.85
N THR A 504 -5.32 4.25 -35.59
CA THR A 504 -3.96 4.20 -35.02
C THR A 504 -3.68 5.34 -34.05
N GLY A 505 -4.24 6.54 -34.28
CA GLY A 505 -4.06 7.69 -33.39
C GLY A 505 -4.75 7.48 -32.03
N THR A 506 -5.98 6.98 -32.05
CA THR A 506 -6.73 6.65 -30.82
C THR A 506 -6.09 5.48 -30.05
N ILE A 507 -5.61 4.45 -30.76
CA ILE A 507 -4.93 3.31 -30.11
C ILE A 507 -3.62 3.74 -29.46
N ASP A 508 -2.78 4.52 -30.13
CA ASP A 508 -1.53 4.99 -29.55
C ASP A 508 -1.80 5.85 -28.30
N GLN A 509 -2.74 6.79 -28.38
CA GLN A 509 -3.11 7.64 -27.25
C GLN A 509 -3.64 6.84 -26.04
N LEU A 510 -4.57 5.92 -26.28
CA LEU A 510 -5.12 5.07 -25.21
C LEU A 510 -4.06 4.14 -24.62
N SER A 511 -3.16 3.60 -25.46
CA SER A 511 -2.08 2.74 -25.01
C SER A 511 -1.11 3.47 -24.10
N HIS A 512 -0.79 4.73 -24.42
CA HIS A 512 -0.03 5.62 -23.55
C HIS A 512 -0.74 5.88 -22.21
N HIS A 513 -2.00 6.31 -22.22
CA HIS A 513 -2.77 6.56 -20.98
C HIS A 513 -2.92 5.30 -20.11
N VAL A 514 -3.10 4.13 -20.72
CA VAL A 514 -3.23 2.86 -19.99
C VAL A 514 -1.88 2.41 -19.41
N ALA A 515 -0.79 2.57 -20.15
CA ALA A 515 0.55 2.30 -19.64
C ALA A 515 0.88 3.21 -18.46
N GLU A 516 0.60 4.51 -18.58
CA GLU A 516 0.77 5.48 -17.52
C GLU A 516 -0.05 5.13 -16.29
N TRP A 517 -1.35 4.89 -16.46
CA TRP A 517 -2.22 4.49 -15.36
C TRP A 517 -1.70 3.25 -14.63
N THR A 518 -1.25 2.24 -15.39
CA THR A 518 -0.80 0.95 -14.84
C THR A 518 0.47 1.11 -14.01
N LEU A 519 1.48 1.77 -14.57
CA LEU A 519 2.80 1.88 -13.93
C LEU A 519 2.78 2.90 -12.79
N ILE A 520 2.11 4.05 -12.96
CA ILE A 520 1.94 5.04 -11.89
C ILE A 520 1.21 4.40 -10.70
N ARG A 521 0.12 3.66 -10.96
CA ARG A 521 -0.63 2.96 -9.91
C ARG A 521 0.23 1.93 -9.17
N ARG A 522 1.08 1.17 -9.88
CA ARG A 522 2.01 0.22 -9.24
C ARG A 522 2.98 0.94 -8.30
N LEU A 523 3.60 2.00 -8.80
CA LEU A 523 4.60 2.80 -8.10
C LEU A 523 4.02 3.46 -6.83
N THR A 524 2.84 4.07 -6.93
CA THR A 524 2.21 4.77 -5.80
C THR A 524 1.70 3.81 -4.73
N ARG A 525 1.13 2.67 -5.13
CA ARG A 525 0.70 1.62 -4.18
C ARG A 525 1.88 1.08 -3.39
N ALA A 526 3.03 0.85 -4.04
CA ALA A 526 4.24 0.39 -3.35
C ALA A 526 4.70 1.37 -2.25
N VAL A 527 4.64 2.67 -2.52
CA VAL A 527 4.93 3.72 -1.52
C VAL A 527 3.95 3.63 -0.36
N ILE A 528 2.64 3.55 -0.61
CA ILE A 528 1.61 3.46 0.43
C ILE A 528 1.78 2.20 1.29
N PHE A 529 2.05 1.04 0.68
CA PHE A 529 2.35 -0.18 1.42
C PHE A 529 3.60 -0.03 2.29
N GLY A 530 4.63 0.66 1.77
CA GLY A 530 5.82 1.04 2.54
C GLY A 530 5.46 1.87 3.78
N LEU A 531 4.61 2.90 3.65
CA LEU A 531 4.18 3.74 4.78
C LEU A 531 3.46 2.97 5.89
N GLY A 532 2.87 1.81 5.59
CA GLY A 532 2.25 0.92 6.57
C GLY A 532 3.21 0.00 7.33
N LYS A 533 4.45 -0.21 6.84
CA LYS A 533 5.41 -1.17 7.43
C LYS A 533 6.01 -0.81 8.80
N PRO A 534 6.04 0.43 9.30
CA PRO A 534 6.44 0.69 10.70
C PRO A 534 5.65 -0.14 11.72
N LYS A 535 4.37 -0.44 11.44
CA LYS A 535 3.53 -1.31 12.30
C LYS A 535 4.04 -2.76 12.38
N LEU A 536 4.87 -3.16 11.42
CA LEU A 536 5.49 -4.48 11.31
C LEU A 536 6.96 -4.46 11.76
N GLY A 537 7.41 -3.42 12.48
CA GLY A 537 8.75 -3.32 13.05
C GLY A 537 9.83 -2.80 12.11
N TRP A 538 9.48 -2.37 10.89
CA TRP A 538 10.45 -1.81 9.94
C TRP A 538 10.99 -0.47 10.45
N THR A 539 12.30 -0.33 10.40
CA THR A 539 13.01 0.90 10.73
C THR A 539 12.82 1.96 9.64
N ARG A 540 13.08 3.23 10.01
CA ARG A 540 13.05 4.33 9.04
C ARG A 540 14.08 4.16 7.93
N GLU A 541 15.23 3.54 8.22
CA GLU A 541 16.28 3.30 7.22
C GLU A 541 15.87 2.21 6.22
N GLU A 542 15.26 1.12 6.67
CA GLU A 542 14.72 0.07 5.79
C GLU A 542 13.62 0.63 4.87
N LEU A 543 12.74 1.47 5.42
CA LEU A 543 11.71 2.17 4.65
C LEU A 543 12.29 3.13 3.60
N ALA A 544 13.33 3.86 3.96
CA ALA A 544 14.02 4.73 3.02
C ALA A 544 14.64 3.93 1.86
N GLY A 545 15.14 2.72 2.14
CA GLY A 545 15.69 1.79 1.14
C GLY A 545 14.69 1.35 0.07
N VAL A 546 13.47 0.94 0.46
CA VAL A 546 12.42 0.51 -0.48
C VAL A 546 11.76 1.65 -1.25
N GLN A 547 11.90 2.90 -0.78
CA GLN A 547 11.36 4.09 -1.44
C GLN A 547 12.41 4.83 -2.30
N THR A 548 13.60 4.24 -2.47
CA THR A 548 14.65 4.78 -3.35
C THR A 548 14.20 4.80 -4.82
N PRO A 549 14.70 5.76 -5.63
CA PRO A 549 14.45 5.77 -7.06
C PRO A 549 14.85 4.47 -7.76
N GLU A 550 15.93 3.83 -7.32
CA GLU A 550 16.39 2.53 -7.80
C GLU A 550 15.35 1.42 -7.53
N ALA A 551 14.88 1.30 -6.29
CA ALA A 551 13.88 0.30 -5.93
C ALA A 551 12.56 0.51 -6.68
N LEU A 552 12.12 1.77 -6.81
CA LEU A 552 10.92 2.12 -7.58
C LEU A 552 11.09 1.82 -9.08
N SER A 553 12.29 1.97 -9.64
CA SER A 553 12.56 1.62 -11.04
C SER A 553 12.47 0.12 -11.27
N LEU A 554 13.10 -0.68 -10.41
CA LEU A 554 13.04 -2.15 -10.49
C LEU A 554 11.60 -2.69 -10.40
N MET A 555 10.71 -2.00 -9.69
CA MET A 555 9.31 -2.40 -9.55
C MET A 555 8.49 -2.32 -10.85
N VAL A 556 8.92 -1.49 -11.80
CA VAL A 556 8.23 -1.31 -13.09
C VAL A 556 9.03 -1.88 -14.26
N ASP A 557 10.28 -2.28 -14.06
CA ASP A 557 11.06 -2.99 -15.08
C ASP A 557 10.43 -4.36 -15.43
N ASP A 558 9.80 -5.02 -14.45
CA ASP A 558 9.03 -6.25 -14.65
C ASP A 558 7.54 -5.93 -14.94
N TYR A 559 7.29 -5.03 -15.89
CA TYR A 559 5.93 -4.59 -16.25
C TYR A 559 5.09 -5.71 -16.86
N GLU A 560 5.70 -6.82 -17.31
CA GLU A 560 5.01 -7.96 -17.89
C GLU A 560 3.99 -8.58 -16.92
N LEU A 561 4.29 -8.53 -15.61
CA LEU A 561 3.36 -8.94 -14.55
C LEU A 561 2.11 -8.05 -14.45
N LEU A 562 2.15 -6.84 -15.01
CA LEU A 562 1.09 -5.84 -14.95
C LEU A 562 0.24 -5.79 -16.24
N LEU A 563 0.69 -6.46 -17.32
CA LEU A 563 -0.03 -6.54 -18.59
C LEU A 563 -1.50 -6.98 -18.46
N PRO A 564 -1.88 -7.96 -17.60
CA PRO A 564 -3.29 -8.35 -17.48
C PRO A 564 -4.20 -7.21 -17.04
N ALA A 565 -3.76 -6.40 -16.07
CA ALA A 565 -4.51 -5.25 -15.60
C ALA A 565 -4.56 -4.13 -16.66
N ALA A 566 -3.46 -3.93 -17.40
CA ALA A 566 -3.39 -2.97 -18.50
C ALA A 566 -4.36 -3.35 -19.64
N ARG A 567 -4.35 -4.62 -20.08
CA ARG A 567 -5.26 -5.17 -21.12
C ARG A 567 -6.73 -4.97 -20.75
N GLN A 568 -7.09 -5.29 -19.50
CA GLN A 568 -8.46 -5.15 -19.03
C GLN A 568 -8.94 -3.69 -19.08
N ARG A 569 -8.05 -2.74 -18.73
CA ARG A 569 -8.36 -1.32 -18.81
C ARG A 569 -8.48 -0.83 -20.26
N MET A 570 -7.55 -1.25 -21.12
CA MET A 570 -7.56 -0.93 -22.56
C MET A 570 -8.88 -1.37 -23.21
N ALA A 571 -9.31 -2.60 -22.96
CA ALA A 571 -10.58 -3.12 -23.45
C ALA A 571 -11.77 -2.27 -22.99
N ARG A 572 -11.83 -1.92 -21.69
CA ARG A 572 -12.90 -1.10 -21.13
C ARG A 572 -12.97 0.30 -21.76
N LEU A 573 -11.82 0.95 -21.97
CA LEU A 573 -11.75 2.30 -22.54
C LEU A 573 -12.15 2.34 -24.02
N LEU A 574 -11.86 1.27 -24.76
CA LEU A 574 -12.27 1.12 -26.16
C LEU A 574 -13.77 0.81 -26.32
N GLY A 575 -14.54 0.75 -25.22
CA GLY A 575 -15.95 0.35 -25.28
C GLY A 575 -16.13 -1.08 -25.80
N ILE A 576 -15.04 -1.85 -25.85
CA ILE A 576 -15.09 -3.29 -26.01
C ILE A 576 -15.66 -3.74 -24.68
N GLU A 577 -16.95 -4.12 -24.65
CA GLU A 577 -17.49 -4.80 -23.48
C GLU A 577 -16.43 -5.84 -23.08
N PRO A 578 -16.05 -5.94 -21.80
CA PRO A 578 -15.33 -7.12 -21.37
C PRO A 578 -16.33 -8.24 -21.58
N ALA A 579 -16.36 -8.78 -22.80
CA ALA A 579 -17.21 -9.85 -23.21
C ALA A 579 -17.01 -10.88 -22.10
N GLY A 580 -18.09 -11.26 -21.42
CA GLY A 580 -18.03 -12.30 -20.41
C GLY A 580 -17.57 -13.58 -21.07
N GLY A 581 -16.26 -13.73 -21.29
CA GLY A 581 -15.81 -14.40 -22.50
C GLY A 581 -16.34 -13.72 -23.77
N TYR A 582 -15.44 -13.50 -24.73
CA TYR A 582 -15.71 -13.41 -26.16
C TYR A 582 -17.16 -13.66 -26.64
N GLY A 583 -17.74 -12.64 -27.31
CA GLY A 583 -18.91 -12.76 -28.20
C GLY A 583 -19.96 -11.67 -27.94
N ALA A 584 -20.43 -10.87 -28.90
CA ALA A 584 -20.32 -10.98 -30.35
C ALA A 584 -20.66 -9.65 -31.05
N ALA A 585 -19.71 -9.13 -31.85
CA ALA A 585 -19.95 -8.75 -33.25
C ALA A 585 -18.59 -8.50 -33.93
N GLY A 586 -18.09 -9.51 -34.68
CA GLY A 586 -17.14 -9.27 -35.77
C GLY A 586 -15.63 -9.27 -35.49
N ILE A 587 -15.09 -10.19 -34.69
CA ILE A 587 -13.74 -10.73 -34.93
C ILE A 587 -13.80 -12.24 -34.64
N GLY A 588 -13.77 -13.05 -35.71
CA GLY A 588 -13.63 -14.49 -35.60
C GLY A 588 -12.18 -14.87 -35.26
N ASP A 589 -12.05 -15.96 -34.49
CA ASP A 589 -10.84 -16.78 -34.35
C ASP A 589 -9.63 -16.22 -33.60
N ILE A 590 -9.79 -15.77 -32.35
CA ILE A 590 -8.67 -15.84 -31.39
C ILE A 590 -9.10 -16.62 -30.16
N ASN A 591 -8.75 -17.91 -30.15
CA ASN A 591 -8.90 -18.80 -28.99
C ASN A 591 -7.81 -18.42 -27.95
N PRO A 592 -8.15 -17.91 -26.76
CA PRO A 592 -7.18 -17.53 -25.73
C PRO A 592 -6.29 -18.69 -25.28
N GLN A 593 -6.78 -19.94 -25.40
CA GLN A 593 -5.98 -21.14 -25.15
C GLN A 593 -5.00 -21.42 -26.29
N ALA A 594 -5.32 -21.06 -27.54
CA ALA A 594 -4.37 -21.15 -28.64
C ALA A 594 -3.21 -20.17 -28.40
N VAL A 595 -3.49 -18.95 -27.95
CA VAL A 595 -2.44 -17.97 -27.61
C VAL A 595 -1.59 -18.41 -26.40
N ALA A 596 -2.21 -18.97 -25.35
CA ALA A 596 -1.48 -19.50 -24.21
C ALA A 596 -0.67 -20.77 -24.55
N ALA A 597 -1.22 -21.65 -25.39
CA ALA A 597 -0.55 -22.84 -25.90
C ALA A 597 0.59 -22.48 -26.85
N GLU A 598 0.41 -21.46 -27.70
CA GLU A 598 1.45 -20.89 -28.57
C GLU A 598 2.56 -20.27 -27.72
N ARG A 599 2.25 -19.55 -26.65
CA ARG A 599 3.26 -19.01 -25.72
C ARG A 599 4.02 -20.11 -24.99
N ILE A 600 3.34 -21.13 -24.46
CA ILE A 600 4.01 -22.29 -23.82
C ILE A 600 4.85 -23.07 -24.84
N ALA A 601 4.41 -23.17 -26.09
CA ALA A 601 5.16 -23.78 -27.17
C ALA A 601 6.39 -22.95 -27.55
N ALA A 602 6.27 -21.62 -27.59
CA ALA A 602 7.39 -20.70 -27.82
C ALA A 602 8.43 -20.76 -26.68
N ASP A 603 7.99 -20.71 -25.42
CA ASP A 603 8.83 -20.86 -24.23
C ASP A 603 9.61 -22.19 -24.26
N ARG A 604 8.93 -23.27 -24.65
CA ARG A 604 9.54 -24.59 -24.78
C ARG A 604 10.57 -24.60 -25.91
N ALA A 605 10.24 -24.08 -27.08
CA ALA A 605 11.15 -24.01 -28.23
C ALA A 605 12.41 -23.18 -27.91
N GLU A 606 12.26 -22.08 -27.16
CA GLU A 606 13.38 -21.28 -26.69
C GLU A 606 14.25 -22.05 -25.69
N ALA A 607 13.63 -22.73 -24.72
CA ALA A 607 14.34 -23.56 -23.75
C ALA A 607 15.09 -24.73 -24.42
N GLU A 608 14.52 -25.34 -25.46
CA GLU A 608 15.18 -26.36 -26.27
C GLU A 608 16.35 -25.77 -27.07
N ALA A 609 16.18 -24.59 -27.68
CA ALA A 609 17.26 -23.90 -28.38
C ALA A 609 18.41 -23.53 -27.42
N ALA A 610 18.10 -23.08 -26.21
CA ALA A 610 19.09 -22.80 -25.18
C ALA A 610 19.87 -24.06 -24.76
N LEU A 611 19.20 -25.19 -24.60
CA LEU A 611 19.83 -26.49 -24.35
C LEU A 611 20.77 -26.90 -25.50
N GLN A 612 20.36 -26.72 -26.76
CA GLN A 612 21.20 -27.05 -27.92
C GLN A 612 22.44 -26.17 -28.02
N ARG A 613 22.31 -24.86 -27.75
CA ARG A 613 23.46 -23.95 -27.67
C ARG A 613 24.42 -24.36 -26.55
N ALA A 614 23.90 -24.75 -25.39
CA ALA A 614 24.71 -25.22 -24.27
C ALA A 614 25.49 -26.51 -24.61
N LYS A 615 24.84 -27.45 -25.32
CA LYS A 615 25.50 -28.65 -25.86
C LYS A 615 26.60 -28.29 -26.86
N ALA A 616 26.32 -27.38 -27.81
CA ALA A 616 27.29 -26.93 -28.79
C ALA A 616 28.48 -26.17 -28.17
N ALA A 617 28.26 -25.46 -27.07
CA ALA A 617 29.28 -24.75 -26.31
C ALA A 617 30.04 -25.63 -25.31
N ASN A 618 29.78 -26.95 -25.27
CA ASN A 618 30.38 -27.90 -24.32
C ASN A 618 30.27 -27.45 -22.85
N VAL A 619 29.11 -26.93 -22.46
CA VAL A 619 28.84 -26.56 -21.06
C VAL A 619 28.86 -27.82 -20.20
N GLY A 620 29.66 -27.81 -19.12
CA GLY A 620 29.98 -29.01 -18.34
C GLY A 620 28.85 -29.59 -17.47
N LYS A 621 27.76 -28.86 -17.22
CA LYS A 621 26.54 -29.37 -16.56
C LYS A 621 25.30 -28.85 -17.29
N LEU A 622 24.43 -29.76 -17.71
CA LEU A 622 23.21 -29.47 -18.46
C LEU A 622 21.94 -29.56 -17.59
N ALA A 623 22.02 -30.07 -16.36
CA ALA A 623 20.89 -30.24 -15.45
C ALA A 623 19.96 -29.00 -15.32
N PRO A 624 20.44 -27.73 -15.24
CA PRO A 624 19.57 -26.56 -15.17
C PRO A 624 18.65 -26.38 -16.39
N PHE A 625 19.11 -26.76 -17.58
CA PHE A 625 18.32 -26.66 -18.81
C PHE A 625 17.23 -27.73 -18.86
N TYR A 626 17.54 -28.95 -18.44
CA TYR A 626 16.56 -30.02 -18.30
C TYR A 626 15.50 -29.70 -17.24
N LEU A 627 15.88 -29.09 -16.11
CA LEU A 627 14.92 -28.63 -15.10
C LEU A 627 13.96 -27.55 -15.62
N ARG A 628 14.46 -26.61 -16.44
CA ARG A 628 13.60 -25.60 -17.09
C ARG A 628 12.58 -26.24 -18.03
N LEU A 629 13.01 -27.21 -18.85
CA LEU A 629 12.11 -27.96 -19.73
C LEU A 629 11.09 -28.78 -18.93
N ALA A 630 11.51 -29.48 -17.87
CA ALA A 630 10.59 -30.22 -17.00
C ALA A 630 9.49 -29.33 -16.41
N SER A 631 9.84 -28.12 -15.98
CA SER A 631 8.87 -27.15 -15.45
C SER A 631 7.87 -26.69 -16.52
N ILE A 632 8.33 -26.41 -17.75
CA ILE A 632 7.47 -26.03 -18.87
C ILE A 632 6.53 -27.18 -19.24
N ASP A 633 7.04 -28.40 -19.29
CA ASP A 633 6.29 -29.62 -19.66
C ASP A 633 5.22 -29.94 -18.61
N SER A 634 5.55 -29.73 -17.33
CA SER A 634 4.60 -29.86 -16.23
C SER A 634 3.48 -28.82 -16.34
N ARG A 635 3.78 -27.56 -16.72
CA ARG A 635 2.76 -26.52 -16.96
C ARG A 635 1.88 -26.82 -18.18
N ARG A 636 2.42 -27.52 -19.18
CA ARG A 636 1.68 -28.01 -20.35
C ARG A 636 0.77 -29.22 -20.04
N GLY A 637 0.90 -29.81 -18.85
CA GLY A 637 0.19 -31.04 -18.48
C GLY A 637 0.82 -32.33 -19.03
N ASP A 638 1.95 -32.23 -19.74
CA ASP A 638 2.67 -33.38 -20.27
C ASP A 638 3.59 -33.97 -19.20
N LEU A 639 2.97 -34.69 -18.26
CA LEU A 639 3.66 -35.26 -17.10
C LEU A 639 4.67 -36.36 -17.50
N VAL A 640 4.56 -36.93 -18.70
CA VAL A 640 5.50 -37.94 -19.21
C VAL A 640 6.78 -37.26 -19.70
N ALA A 641 6.65 -36.20 -20.51
CA ALA A 641 7.80 -35.42 -20.95
C ALA A 641 8.51 -34.74 -19.77
N ALA A 642 7.76 -34.22 -18.79
CA ALA A 642 8.33 -33.64 -17.59
C ALA A 642 9.17 -34.65 -16.78
N GLU A 643 8.70 -35.89 -16.62
CA GLU A 643 9.44 -36.95 -15.91
C GLU A 643 10.71 -37.35 -16.67
N ALA A 644 10.65 -37.41 -17.99
CA ALA A 644 11.82 -37.69 -18.83
C ALA A 644 12.89 -36.60 -18.67
N MET A 645 12.51 -35.32 -18.67
CA MET A 645 13.43 -34.20 -18.46
C MET A 645 14.05 -34.20 -17.05
N LEU A 646 13.26 -34.50 -16.01
CA LEU A 646 13.80 -34.67 -14.64
C LEU A 646 14.77 -35.84 -14.54
N SER A 647 14.51 -36.94 -15.24
CA SER A 647 15.40 -38.10 -15.28
C SER A 647 16.73 -37.76 -15.95
N LEU A 648 16.71 -36.98 -17.04
CA LEU A 648 17.92 -36.47 -17.70
C LEU A 648 18.69 -35.48 -16.82
N ALA A 649 17.99 -34.61 -16.07
CA ALA A 649 18.62 -33.71 -15.11
C ALA A 649 19.36 -34.48 -14.01
N LEU A 650 18.78 -35.56 -13.50
CA LEU A 650 19.38 -36.43 -12.49
C LEU A 650 20.50 -37.33 -13.04
N ALA A 651 20.48 -37.67 -14.32
CA ALA A 651 21.59 -38.38 -14.96
C ALA A 651 22.83 -37.47 -15.12
N ASP A 652 22.63 -36.19 -15.37
CA ASP A 652 23.68 -35.17 -15.48
C ASP A 652 24.21 -34.70 -14.11
N ASP A 653 23.32 -34.51 -13.13
CA ASP A 653 23.66 -34.11 -11.76
C ASP A 653 22.89 -34.94 -10.71
N PRO A 654 23.36 -36.16 -10.37
CA PRO A 654 22.68 -37.05 -9.42
C PRO A 654 22.51 -36.48 -8.01
N GLU A 655 23.37 -35.52 -7.64
CA GLU A 655 23.39 -34.90 -6.32
C GLU A 655 22.43 -33.71 -6.20
N ASN A 656 21.69 -33.37 -7.26
CA ASN A 656 20.76 -32.26 -7.26
C ASN A 656 19.46 -32.58 -6.50
N TYR A 657 19.40 -32.20 -5.21
CA TYR A 657 18.23 -32.45 -4.37
C TYR A 657 16.93 -31.82 -4.91
N ARG A 658 16.99 -30.70 -5.64
CA ARG A 658 15.79 -30.03 -6.20
C ARG A 658 15.16 -30.89 -7.30
N ALA A 659 15.98 -31.49 -8.15
CA ALA A 659 15.53 -32.40 -9.20
C ALA A 659 14.82 -33.64 -8.59
N HIS A 660 15.35 -34.18 -7.48
CA HIS A 660 14.71 -35.26 -6.73
C HIS A 660 13.36 -34.82 -6.11
N LEU A 661 13.25 -33.58 -5.59
CA LEU A 661 11.98 -33.06 -5.06
C LEU A 661 10.94 -32.78 -6.13
N ASP A 662 11.34 -32.22 -7.28
CA ASP A 662 10.44 -31.99 -8.41
C ASP A 662 9.93 -33.32 -8.99
N LEU A 663 10.77 -34.35 -9.01
CA LEU A 663 10.39 -35.71 -9.38
C LEU A 663 9.41 -36.32 -8.37
N ALA A 664 9.67 -36.18 -7.07
CA ALA A 664 8.76 -36.63 -6.02
C ALA A 664 7.37 -35.96 -6.13
N LYS A 665 7.33 -34.65 -6.39
CA LYS A 665 6.10 -33.89 -6.60
C LYS A 665 5.33 -34.38 -7.83
N LEU A 666 6.02 -34.64 -8.93
CA LEU A 666 5.42 -35.14 -10.17
C LEU A 666 4.84 -36.55 -9.99
N GLN A 667 5.57 -37.45 -9.33
CA GLN A 667 5.12 -38.81 -9.01
C GLN A 667 3.93 -38.81 -8.06
N MET A 668 3.94 -37.93 -7.04
CA MET A 668 2.79 -37.74 -6.15
C MET A 668 1.56 -37.24 -6.92
N THR A 669 1.73 -36.35 -7.91
CA THR A 669 0.64 -35.87 -8.77
C THR A 669 0.06 -36.99 -9.63
N LYS A 670 0.88 -37.95 -10.06
CA LYS A 670 0.44 -39.17 -10.78
C LYS A 670 -0.20 -40.22 -9.85
N GLY A 671 -0.20 -40.01 -8.53
CA GLY A 671 -0.70 -40.96 -7.54
C GLY A 671 0.28 -42.09 -7.19
N ASP A 672 1.52 -42.04 -7.69
CA ASP A 672 2.56 -43.03 -7.37
C ASP A 672 3.30 -42.63 -6.09
N PHE A 673 2.62 -42.80 -4.96
CA PHE A 673 3.16 -42.40 -3.65
C PHE A 673 4.39 -43.21 -3.22
N GLY A 674 4.56 -44.42 -3.74
CA GLY A 674 5.71 -45.27 -3.45
C GLY A 674 6.99 -44.71 -4.06
N ARG A 675 7.00 -44.46 -5.37
CA ARG A 675 8.14 -43.82 -6.05
C ARG A 675 8.37 -42.40 -5.56
N ALA A 676 7.29 -41.66 -5.28
CA ALA A 676 7.39 -40.31 -4.72
C ALA A 676 8.15 -40.29 -3.39
N ALA A 677 7.87 -41.24 -2.49
CA ALA A 677 8.57 -41.34 -1.21
C ALA A 677 10.06 -41.61 -1.42
N THR A 678 10.42 -42.58 -2.28
CA THR A 678 11.82 -42.88 -2.60
C THR A 678 12.56 -41.67 -3.17
N SER A 679 11.94 -40.91 -4.07
CA SER A 679 12.53 -39.68 -4.63
C SER A 679 12.70 -38.59 -3.56
N ALA A 680 11.74 -38.43 -2.65
CA ALA A 680 11.84 -37.45 -1.57
C ALA A 680 12.86 -37.86 -0.48
N GLU A 681 13.03 -39.16 -0.20
CA GLU A 681 14.11 -39.70 0.63
C GLU A 681 15.49 -39.48 -0.02
N ALA A 682 15.58 -39.70 -1.33
CA ALA A 682 16.80 -39.43 -2.09
C ALA A 682 17.17 -37.94 -2.07
N ALA A 683 16.17 -37.04 -2.12
CA ALA A 683 16.37 -35.62 -1.89
C ALA A 683 16.86 -35.33 -0.46
N LEU A 684 16.21 -35.93 0.56
CA LEU A 684 16.56 -35.74 1.96
C LEU A 684 18.02 -36.10 2.25
N ALA A 685 18.51 -37.22 1.70
CA ALA A 685 19.90 -37.68 1.83
C ALA A 685 20.93 -36.71 1.23
N ARG A 686 20.51 -35.81 0.33
CA ARG A 686 21.34 -34.87 -0.44
C ARG A 686 21.09 -33.41 -0.07
N THR A 687 20.32 -33.17 0.99
CA THR A 687 19.99 -31.83 1.45
C THR A 687 21.06 -31.24 2.38
N THR A 688 21.30 -29.95 2.24
CA THR A 688 21.95 -29.12 3.28
C THR A 688 20.98 -28.88 4.45
N PRO A 689 21.46 -28.46 5.64
CA PRO A 689 20.60 -28.17 6.80
C PRO A 689 19.43 -27.23 6.49
N VAL A 690 19.62 -26.23 5.61
CA VAL A 690 18.58 -25.25 5.23
C VAL A 690 17.57 -25.86 4.25
N SER A 691 18.00 -26.70 3.31
CA SER A 691 17.12 -27.37 2.33
C SER A 691 16.41 -28.61 2.89
N ARG A 692 16.86 -29.14 4.03
CA ARG A 692 16.34 -30.35 4.67
C ARG A 692 14.85 -30.22 4.99
N THR A 693 14.42 -29.07 5.48
CA THR A 693 13.02 -28.78 5.83
C THR A 693 12.08 -28.96 4.63
N SER A 694 12.48 -28.54 3.42
CA SER A 694 11.66 -28.71 2.21
C SER A 694 11.46 -30.19 1.83
N ALA A 695 12.49 -31.02 2.00
CA ALA A 695 12.41 -32.45 1.75
C ALA A 695 11.58 -33.19 2.80
N LEU A 696 11.74 -32.84 4.09
CA LEU A 696 10.92 -33.38 5.18
C LEU A 696 9.44 -33.05 4.97
N ARG A 697 9.11 -31.82 4.60
CA ARG A 697 7.72 -31.41 4.31
C ARG A 697 7.09 -32.18 3.15
N MET A 698 7.86 -32.44 2.08
CA MET A 698 7.39 -33.27 0.97
C MET A 698 7.10 -34.70 1.43
N LEU A 699 8.00 -35.30 2.23
CA LEU A 699 7.80 -36.64 2.81
C LEU A 699 6.59 -36.70 3.73
N VAL A 700 6.39 -35.70 4.60
CA VAL A 700 5.20 -35.59 5.47
C VAL A 700 3.92 -35.66 4.64
N ARG A 701 3.85 -34.92 3.54
CA ARG A 701 2.69 -34.90 2.65
C ARG A 701 2.48 -36.23 1.93
N ILE A 702 3.55 -36.89 1.49
CA ILE A 702 3.49 -38.19 0.83
C ILE A 702 3.04 -39.28 1.81
N GLU A 703 3.63 -39.34 3.01
CA GLU A 703 3.29 -40.34 4.02
C GLU A 703 1.87 -40.15 4.58
N SER A 704 1.39 -38.89 4.70
CA SER A 704 -0.02 -38.59 4.97
C SER A 704 -0.94 -39.21 3.92
N ARG A 705 -0.65 -39.00 2.62
CA ARG A 705 -1.44 -39.56 1.51
C ARG A 705 -1.39 -41.09 1.44
N ARG A 706 -0.32 -41.72 1.94
CA ARG A 706 -0.20 -43.18 2.09
C ARG A 706 -0.96 -43.74 3.30
N GLY A 707 -1.49 -42.88 4.17
CA GLY A 707 -2.13 -43.27 5.43
C GLY A 707 -1.15 -43.59 6.57
N ASN A 708 0.15 -43.35 6.37
CA ASN A 708 1.21 -43.59 7.36
C ASN A 708 1.33 -42.40 8.34
N ILE A 709 0.21 -42.06 9.00
CA ILE A 709 0.06 -40.86 9.82
C ILE A 709 1.08 -40.80 10.98
N ALA A 710 1.45 -41.95 11.56
CA ALA A 710 2.46 -42.01 12.61
C ALA A 710 3.86 -41.59 12.11
N VAL A 711 4.23 -42.01 10.90
CA VAL A 711 5.51 -41.64 10.26
C VAL A 711 5.51 -40.16 9.91
N ALA A 712 4.41 -39.65 9.33
CA ALA A 712 4.25 -38.24 9.01
C ALA A 712 4.37 -37.34 10.26
N ASN A 713 3.75 -37.73 11.38
CA ASN A 713 3.88 -37.02 12.65
C ASN A 713 5.34 -37.04 13.18
N GLY A 714 6.05 -38.16 13.05
CA GLY A 714 7.45 -38.28 13.45
C GLY A 714 8.37 -37.35 12.65
N LEU A 715 8.23 -37.37 11.32
CA LEU A 715 8.97 -36.50 10.40
C LEU A 715 8.68 -35.02 10.64
N LEU A 716 7.43 -34.67 10.93
CA LEU A 716 7.05 -33.29 11.18
C LEU A 716 7.57 -32.78 12.53
N ARG A 717 7.63 -33.63 13.56
CA ARG A 717 8.29 -33.30 14.84
C ARG A 717 9.79 -33.07 14.65
N GLU A 718 10.46 -33.91 13.86
CA GLU A 718 11.87 -33.70 13.50
C GLU A 718 12.06 -32.34 12.81
N ALA A 719 11.19 -32.02 11.83
CA ALA A 719 11.26 -30.76 11.10
C ALA A 719 11.02 -29.54 12.02
N ILE A 720 10.03 -29.59 12.91
CA ILE A 720 9.72 -28.51 13.86
C ILE A 720 10.86 -28.34 14.88
N ALA A 721 11.48 -29.42 15.35
CA ALA A 721 12.62 -29.35 16.25
C ALA A 721 13.84 -28.68 15.58
N ALA A 722 14.03 -28.89 14.28
CA ALA A 722 15.13 -28.31 13.52
C ALA A 722 14.88 -26.83 13.16
N THR A 723 13.66 -26.46 12.78
CA THR A 723 13.29 -25.09 12.36
C THR A 723 11.96 -24.64 12.98
N PRO A 724 11.96 -24.28 14.28
CA PRO A 724 10.72 -24.00 15.03
C PRO A 724 10.00 -22.70 14.62
N ASP A 725 10.64 -21.85 13.85
CA ASP A 725 10.08 -20.57 13.40
C ASP A 725 9.47 -20.64 11.98
N ASP A 726 9.54 -21.78 11.29
CA ASP A 726 8.94 -21.93 9.95
C ASP A 726 7.42 -22.11 10.04
N PRO A 727 6.59 -21.13 9.61
CA PRO A 727 5.13 -21.20 9.70
C PRO A 727 4.55 -22.35 8.88
N TRP A 728 5.24 -22.81 7.84
CA TRP A 728 4.74 -23.87 6.98
C TRP A 728 4.72 -25.25 7.65
N LEU A 729 5.56 -25.48 8.65
CA LEU A 729 5.54 -26.73 9.42
C LEU A 729 4.28 -26.83 10.28
N TYR A 730 3.85 -25.71 10.83
CA TYR A 730 2.60 -25.61 11.57
C TYR A 730 1.37 -25.70 10.65
N PHE A 731 1.47 -25.20 9.42
CA PHE A 731 0.46 -25.43 8.38
C PHE A 731 0.32 -26.92 8.02
N ASP A 732 1.43 -27.63 7.81
CA ASP A 732 1.39 -29.07 7.54
C ASP A 732 0.89 -29.85 8.78
N LEU A 733 1.19 -29.39 10.01
CA LEU A 733 0.67 -29.96 11.27
C LEU A 733 -0.84 -29.79 11.39
N ALA A 734 -1.35 -28.59 11.09
CA ALA A 734 -2.78 -28.29 11.07
C ALA A 734 -3.51 -29.18 10.04
N GLY A 735 -2.89 -29.41 8.88
CA GLY A 735 -3.41 -30.33 7.86
C GLY A 735 -3.51 -31.78 8.37
N LEU A 736 -2.45 -32.30 8.99
CA LEU A 736 -2.45 -33.65 9.57
C LEU A 736 -3.50 -33.80 10.68
N ARG A 737 -3.57 -32.86 11.61
CA ARG A 737 -4.56 -32.89 12.71
C ARG A 737 -5.99 -32.78 12.19
N LEU A 738 -6.20 -32.06 11.09
CA LEU A 738 -7.49 -31.99 10.40
C LEU A 738 -7.88 -33.35 9.79
N GLU A 739 -6.93 -34.07 9.19
CA GLU A 739 -7.15 -35.43 8.65
C GLU A 739 -7.46 -36.45 9.76
N GLU A 740 -6.83 -36.32 10.93
CA GLU A 740 -7.09 -37.13 12.12
C GLU A 740 -8.44 -36.80 12.80
N GLY A 741 -9.11 -35.71 12.40
CA GLY A 741 -10.34 -35.23 13.02
C GLY A 741 -10.13 -34.48 14.35
N ALA A 742 -8.88 -34.24 14.76
CA ALA A 742 -8.52 -33.46 15.94
C ALA A 742 -8.68 -31.96 15.69
N LEU A 743 -9.94 -31.51 15.54
CA LEU A 743 -10.27 -30.14 15.12
C LEU A 743 -9.68 -29.08 16.05
N ALA A 744 -9.63 -29.33 17.37
CA ALA A 744 -9.05 -28.42 18.38
C ALA A 744 -7.54 -28.18 18.13
N GLU A 745 -6.76 -29.26 18.07
CA GLU A 745 -5.32 -29.21 17.80
C GLU A 745 -5.01 -28.66 16.40
N ALA A 746 -5.86 -28.96 15.41
CA ALA A 746 -5.69 -28.44 14.05
C ALA A 746 -5.76 -26.91 14.01
N GLY A 747 -6.71 -26.30 14.72
CA GLY A 747 -6.82 -24.84 14.77
C GLY A 747 -5.71 -24.19 15.59
N GLU A 748 -5.26 -24.82 16.68
CA GLU A 748 -4.08 -24.33 17.42
C GLU A 748 -2.83 -24.34 16.53
N ALA A 749 -2.62 -25.40 15.75
CA ALA A 749 -1.53 -25.47 14.80
C ALA A 749 -1.67 -24.43 13.66
N ALA A 750 -2.88 -24.17 13.16
CA ALA A 750 -3.11 -23.15 12.14
C ALA A 750 -2.90 -21.72 12.69
N GLU A 751 -3.32 -21.44 13.92
CA GLU A 751 -3.01 -20.18 14.62
C GLU A 751 -1.51 -20.03 14.88
N ALA A 752 -0.83 -21.12 15.25
CA ALA A 752 0.62 -21.15 15.41
C ALA A 752 1.36 -20.87 14.10
N ALA A 753 0.83 -21.31 12.95
CA ALA A 753 1.34 -20.99 11.63
C ALA A 753 1.18 -19.49 11.33
N ILE A 754 0.00 -18.91 11.61
CA ILE A 754 -0.27 -17.47 11.42
C ILE A 754 0.64 -16.62 12.32
N ALA A 755 0.81 -17.00 13.59
CA ALA A 755 1.61 -16.24 14.56
C ALA A 755 3.11 -16.19 14.21
N ARG A 756 3.64 -17.20 13.51
CA ARG A 756 5.04 -17.29 13.07
C ARG A 756 5.26 -16.73 11.67
N ASN A 757 4.20 -16.32 11.00
CA ASN A 757 4.26 -15.84 9.65
C ASN A 757 4.59 -14.35 9.61
N THR A 758 5.82 -14.01 9.21
CA THR A 758 6.28 -12.64 8.95
C THR A 758 5.91 -12.13 7.55
N SER A 759 5.33 -12.98 6.70
CA SER A 759 4.99 -12.73 5.30
C SER A 759 3.48 -12.82 5.02
N THR A 760 2.95 -12.08 4.07
CA THR A 760 1.50 -11.87 3.97
C THR A 760 0.80 -12.94 3.10
N PHE A 761 0.88 -14.22 3.48
CA PHE A 761 0.33 -15.31 2.66
C PHE A 761 -1.13 -15.71 3.00
N PRO A 762 -2.03 -15.81 2.01
CA PRO A 762 -3.46 -16.10 2.25
C PRO A 762 -3.76 -17.54 2.68
N HIS A 763 -2.89 -18.51 2.35
CA HIS A 763 -3.17 -19.93 2.55
C HIS A 763 -3.31 -20.33 4.03
N PHE A 764 -2.60 -19.66 4.96
CA PHE A 764 -2.74 -19.93 6.40
C PHE A 764 -4.14 -19.55 6.91
N HIS A 765 -4.66 -18.42 6.47
CA HIS A 765 -5.99 -17.95 6.83
C HIS A 765 -7.09 -18.79 6.16
N ILE A 766 -6.90 -19.24 4.91
CA ILE A 766 -7.81 -20.20 4.26
C ILE A 766 -7.86 -21.53 5.02
N GLN A 767 -6.72 -22.04 5.50
CA GLN A 767 -6.67 -23.28 6.28
C GLN A 767 -7.39 -23.13 7.61
N LEU A 768 -7.13 -22.06 8.37
CA LEU A 768 -7.85 -21.78 9.61
C LEU A 768 -9.35 -21.59 9.35
N SER A 769 -9.71 -20.87 8.28
CA SER A 769 -11.10 -20.72 7.83
C SER A 769 -11.79 -22.07 7.60
N THR A 770 -11.10 -23.00 6.92
CA THR A 770 -11.60 -24.36 6.68
C THR A 770 -11.80 -25.14 7.98
N ILE A 771 -10.86 -25.02 8.92
CA ILE A 771 -10.92 -25.68 10.23
C ILE A 771 -12.09 -25.13 11.06
N GLU A 772 -12.26 -23.80 11.11
CA GLU A 772 -13.36 -23.14 11.82
C GLU A 772 -14.73 -23.49 11.21
N ALA A 773 -14.82 -23.62 9.89
CA ALA A 773 -16.04 -24.10 9.24
C ALA A 773 -16.40 -25.52 9.70
N ARG A 774 -15.41 -26.43 9.84
CA ARG A 774 -15.63 -27.79 10.35
C ARG A 774 -15.93 -27.84 11.85
N ARG A 775 -15.45 -26.88 12.62
CA ARG A 775 -15.81 -26.68 14.05
C ARG A 775 -17.22 -26.13 14.24
N ASN A 776 -17.97 -25.89 13.16
CA ASN A 776 -19.28 -25.25 13.18
C ASN A 776 -19.24 -23.79 13.70
N ASN A 777 -18.15 -23.07 13.40
CA ASN A 777 -17.95 -21.65 13.72
C ASN A 777 -18.00 -20.79 12.42
N PRO A 778 -19.18 -20.64 11.79
CA PRO A 778 -19.31 -20.03 10.46
C PRO A 778 -18.87 -18.55 10.42
N GLY A 779 -19.08 -17.78 11.49
CA GLY A 779 -18.67 -16.38 11.56
C GLY A 779 -17.15 -16.22 11.50
N ARG A 780 -16.44 -17.00 12.33
CA ARG A 780 -14.96 -17.01 12.36
C ARG A 780 -14.37 -17.57 11.06
N ALA A 781 -15.01 -18.57 10.46
CA ALA A 781 -14.61 -19.10 9.16
C ALA A 781 -14.62 -18.02 8.06
N VAL A 782 -15.68 -17.20 8.00
CA VAL A 782 -15.78 -16.09 7.05
C VAL A 782 -14.77 -15.00 7.37
N GLU A 783 -14.62 -14.61 8.64
CA GLU A 783 -13.63 -13.62 9.06
C GLU A 783 -12.22 -13.99 8.57
N MET A 784 -11.81 -15.25 8.75
CA MET A 784 -10.51 -15.72 8.28
C MET A 784 -10.41 -15.72 6.75
N ALA A 785 -11.49 -16.03 6.03
CA ALA A 785 -11.50 -15.95 4.56
C ALA A 785 -11.40 -14.49 4.07
N GLU A 786 -12.07 -13.54 4.74
CA GLU A 786 -11.98 -12.10 4.45
C GLU A 786 -10.60 -11.54 4.76
N GLN A 787 -9.95 -12.00 5.84
CA GLN A 787 -8.55 -11.69 6.11
C GLN A 787 -7.63 -12.24 5.01
N ALA A 788 -7.86 -13.46 4.52
CA ALA A 788 -7.11 -14.01 3.39
C ALA A 788 -7.26 -13.13 2.11
N ILE A 789 -8.46 -12.62 1.84
CA ILE A 789 -8.73 -11.68 0.74
C ILE A 789 -8.01 -10.35 0.98
N ALA A 790 -8.02 -9.82 2.21
CA ALA A 790 -7.34 -8.56 2.53
C ALA A 790 -5.83 -8.64 2.27
N PHE A 791 -5.23 -9.82 2.47
CA PHE A 791 -3.81 -10.06 2.21
C PHE A 791 -3.48 -10.27 0.73
N ALA A 792 -4.36 -10.90 -0.03
CA ALA A 792 -4.19 -11.11 -1.47
C ALA A 792 -5.50 -10.83 -2.23
N PRO A 793 -5.86 -9.55 -2.44
CA PRO A 793 -7.14 -9.19 -3.07
C PRO A 793 -7.28 -9.66 -4.52
N GLU A 794 -6.14 -9.83 -5.19
CA GLU A 794 -6.04 -10.25 -6.59
C GLU A 794 -5.87 -11.77 -6.74
N ASP A 795 -5.72 -12.53 -5.63
CA ASP A 795 -5.65 -13.99 -5.68
C ASP A 795 -7.08 -14.56 -5.79
N PRO A 796 -7.41 -15.34 -6.83
CA PRO A 796 -8.73 -15.96 -6.95
C PRO A 796 -9.03 -16.97 -5.84
N GLY A 797 -8.02 -17.59 -5.21
CA GLY A 797 -8.18 -18.64 -4.20
C GLY A 797 -9.04 -18.24 -2.99
N PRO A 798 -8.70 -17.16 -2.26
CA PRO A 798 -9.48 -16.63 -1.14
C PRO A 798 -10.95 -16.33 -1.49
N HIS A 799 -11.22 -15.71 -2.65
CA HIS A 799 -12.57 -15.38 -3.09
C HIS A 799 -13.41 -16.64 -3.37
N LEU A 800 -12.81 -17.64 -4.02
CA LEU A 800 -13.48 -18.92 -4.29
C LEU A 800 -13.73 -19.72 -3.00
N HIS A 801 -12.84 -19.62 -2.02
CA HIS A 801 -13.05 -20.21 -0.70
C HIS A 801 -14.21 -19.54 0.04
N LEU A 802 -14.25 -18.20 0.06
CA LEU A 802 -15.36 -17.43 0.62
C LEU A 802 -16.71 -17.77 -0.06
N ALA A 803 -16.71 -17.91 -1.38
CA ALA A 803 -17.90 -18.32 -2.13
C ALA A 803 -18.45 -19.66 -1.64
N GLY A 804 -17.57 -20.64 -1.40
CA GLY A 804 -17.95 -21.94 -0.83
C GLY A 804 -18.56 -21.83 0.56
N LEU A 805 -18.00 -20.99 1.43
CA LEU A 805 -18.51 -20.77 2.80
C LEU A 805 -19.88 -20.09 2.79
N ARG A 806 -20.06 -19.03 2.00
CA ARG A 806 -21.34 -18.32 1.89
C ARG A 806 -22.42 -19.22 1.30
N MET A 807 -22.07 -20.08 0.34
CA MET A 807 -22.97 -21.09 -0.20
C MET A 807 -23.41 -22.11 0.86
N ALA A 808 -22.49 -22.56 1.71
CA ALA A 808 -22.80 -23.47 2.82
C ALA A 808 -23.70 -22.82 3.89
N GLN A 809 -23.57 -21.51 4.08
CA GLN A 809 -24.44 -20.70 4.96
C GLN A 809 -25.83 -20.40 4.37
N GLY A 810 -26.04 -20.70 3.08
CA GLY A 810 -27.29 -20.38 2.37
C GLY A 810 -27.37 -18.94 1.85
N ASP A 811 -26.33 -18.12 2.03
CA ASP A 811 -26.23 -16.78 1.43
C ASP A 811 -25.75 -16.91 -0.02
N LEU A 812 -26.69 -17.30 -0.88
CA LEU A 812 -26.41 -17.57 -2.29
C LEU A 812 -26.04 -16.31 -3.07
N GLY A 813 -26.50 -15.13 -2.63
CA GLY A 813 -26.16 -13.85 -3.28
C GLY A 813 -24.70 -13.48 -3.06
N ALA A 814 -24.23 -13.50 -1.81
CA ALA A 814 -22.82 -13.26 -1.50
C ALA A 814 -21.91 -14.35 -2.07
N ALA A 815 -22.37 -15.61 -2.11
CA ALA A 815 -21.65 -16.71 -2.73
C ALA A 815 -21.41 -16.48 -4.23
N ALA A 816 -22.44 -16.06 -4.96
CA ALA A 816 -22.34 -15.80 -6.39
C ALA A 816 -21.38 -14.63 -6.69
N GLU A 817 -21.46 -13.57 -5.88
CA GLU A 817 -20.57 -12.42 -6.05
C GLU A 817 -19.11 -12.78 -5.77
N ALA A 818 -18.82 -13.47 -4.67
CA ALA A 818 -17.47 -13.94 -4.36
C ALA A 818 -16.93 -14.90 -5.45
N ALA A 819 -17.77 -15.80 -5.98
CA ALA A 819 -17.38 -16.68 -7.08
C ALA A 819 -17.15 -15.93 -8.40
N ARG A 820 -17.94 -14.88 -8.68
CA ARG A 820 -17.76 -14.01 -9.84
C ARG A 820 -16.45 -13.25 -9.76
N ILE A 821 -16.13 -12.68 -8.59
CA ILE A 821 -14.86 -11.99 -8.36
C ILE A 821 -13.69 -12.97 -8.51
N GLY A 822 -13.74 -14.12 -7.82
CA GLY A 822 -12.71 -15.16 -7.92
C GLY A 822 -12.50 -15.64 -9.36
N HIS A 823 -13.57 -15.83 -10.13
CA HIS A 823 -13.48 -16.16 -11.56
C HIS A 823 -12.86 -15.01 -12.39
N SER A 824 -13.24 -13.76 -12.15
CA SER A 824 -12.69 -12.60 -12.87
C SER A 824 -11.18 -12.37 -12.63
N LEU A 825 -10.66 -12.88 -11.52
CA LEU A 825 -9.25 -12.79 -11.15
C LEU A 825 -8.41 -13.96 -11.72
N THR A 826 -9.04 -14.95 -12.38
CA THR A 826 -8.31 -16.04 -13.04
C THR A 826 -7.88 -15.67 -14.46
N THR A 827 -6.58 -15.76 -14.75
CA THR A 827 -6.00 -15.48 -16.09
C THR A 827 -6.24 -16.61 -17.09
N VAL A 828 -6.31 -17.85 -16.60
CA VAL A 828 -6.86 -19.02 -17.31
C VAL A 828 -7.83 -19.64 -16.33
N ALA A 829 -9.14 -19.52 -16.57
CA ALA A 829 -10.13 -20.12 -15.69
C ALA A 829 -10.03 -21.65 -15.81
N PRO A 830 -9.55 -22.38 -14.80
CA PRO A 830 -9.62 -23.84 -14.84
C PRO A 830 -11.10 -24.24 -14.90
N GLY A 831 -11.46 -25.27 -15.67
CA GLY A 831 -12.86 -25.72 -15.78
C GLY A 831 -13.54 -25.93 -14.41
N GLY A 832 -12.75 -26.32 -13.39
CA GLY A 832 -13.22 -26.45 -12.01
C GLY A 832 -13.71 -25.16 -11.34
N VAL A 833 -13.22 -23.98 -11.72
CA VAL A 833 -13.69 -22.68 -11.19
C VAL A 833 -15.04 -22.31 -11.80
N LEU A 834 -15.16 -22.47 -13.12
CA LEU A 834 -16.40 -22.27 -13.87
C LEU A 834 -17.51 -23.22 -13.38
N ARG A 835 -17.18 -24.50 -13.19
CA ARG A 835 -18.10 -25.50 -12.63
C ARG A 835 -18.56 -25.15 -11.21
N ARG A 836 -17.64 -24.69 -10.35
CA ARG A 836 -17.96 -24.30 -8.97
C ARG A 836 -18.91 -23.09 -8.93
N ARG A 837 -18.73 -22.13 -9.85
CA ARG A 837 -19.66 -21.00 -10.03
C ARG A 837 -21.01 -21.45 -10.59
N ALA A 838 -21.02 -22.34 -11.59
CA ALA A 838 -22.25 -22.92 -12.12
C ALA A 838 -23.07 -23.66 -11.06
N HIS A 839 -22.39 -24.33 -10.12
CA HIS A 839 -23.05 -24.98 -8.98
C HIS A 839 -23.75 -23.95 -8.06
N ILE A 840 -23.12 -22.79 -7.83
CA ILE A 840 -23.72 -21.70 -7.05
C ILE A 840 -24.96 -21.14 -7.77
N GLU A 841 -24.88 -20.90 -9.09
CA GLU A 841 -26.02 -20.41 -9.88
C GLU A 841 -27.16 -21.45 -9.94
N THR A 842 -26.82 -22.74 -10.03
CA THR A 842 -27.81 -23.84 -9.94
C THR A 842 -28.56 -23.80 -8.61
N ARG A 843 -27.86 -23.55 -7.49
CA ARG A 843 -28.48 -23.40 -6.17
C ARG A 843 -29.35 -22.15 -6.07
N ARG A 844 -29.01 -21.07 -6.79
CA ARG A 844 -29.83 -19.86 -6.96
C ARG A 844 -31.03 -20.06 -7.87
N LYS A 845 -31.14 -21.22 -8.53
CA LYS A 845 -32.13 -21.54 -9.56
C LYS A 845 -31.97 -20.73 -10.85
N ASP A 846 -30.80 -20.12 -11.07
CA ASP A 846 -30.43 -19.50 -12.34
C ASP A 846 -29.77 -20.55 -13.25
N PHE A 847 -30.61 -21.43 -13.78
CA PHE A 847 -30.16 -22.58 -14.56
C PHE A 847 -29.60 -22.18 -15.93
N ALA A 848 -30.02 -21.04 -16.47
CA ALA A 848 -29.52 -20.51 -17.73
C ALA A 848 -28.06 -20.05 -17.59
N ALA A 849 -27.75 -19.26 -16.55
CA ALA A 849 -26.38 -18.87 -16.24
C ALA A 849 -25.50 -20.09 -15.92
N ALA A 850 -26.04 -21.06 -15.16
CA ALA A 850 -25.34 -22.30 -14.86
C ALA A 850 -24.96 -23.07 -16.14
N GLN A 851 -25.89 -23.24 -17.09
CA GLN A 851 -25.62 -23.89 -18.37
C GLN A 851 -24.51 -23.19 -19.16
N GLN A 852 -24.54 -21.85 -19.26
CA GLN A 852 -23.51 -21.10 -19.98
C GLN A 852 -22.12 -21.33 -19.38
N LEU A 853 -22.01 -21.28 -18.04
CA LEU A 853 -20.77 -21.52 -17.32
C LEU A 853 -20.25 -22.95 -17.49
N LEU A 854 -21.14 -23.94 -17.55
CA LEU A 854 -20.77 -25.35 -17.77
C LEU A 854 -20.32 -25.61 -19.21
N VAL A 855 -20.96 -24.98 -20.20
CA VAL A 855 -20.50 -25.02 -21.59
C VAL A 855 -19.12 -24.37 -21.72
N GLN A 856 -18.88 -23.24 -21.05
CA GLN A 856 -17.55 -22.63 -20.97
C GLN A 856 -16.54 -23.57 -20.28
N ALA A 857 -16.91 -24.27 -19.21
CA ALA A 857 -16.03 -25.23 -18.55
C ALA A 857 -15.66 -26.40 -19.49
N LEU A 858 -16.59 -26.88 -20.31
CA LEU A 858 -16.35 -27.94 -21.30
C LEU A 858 -15.50 -27.48 -22.49
N SER A 859 -15.42 -26.17 -22.76
CA SER A 859 -14.43 -25.64 -23.71
C SER A 859 -13.00 -25.72 -23.18
N VAL A 860 -12.83 -25.89 -21.86
CA VAL A 860 -11.52 -26.06 -21.20
C VAL A 860 -11.15 -27.53 -21.12
N ASP A 861 -12.08 -28.37 -20.69
CA ASP A 861 -11.91 -29.82 -20.65
C ASP A 861 -13.15 -30.50 -21.26
N PRO A 862 -13.10 -30.82 -22.57
CA PRO A 862 -14.22 -31.46 -23.27
C PRO A 862 -14.57 -32.85 -22.72
N ASP A 863 -13.63 -33.49 -22.01
CA ASP A 863 -13.78 -34.85 -21.53
C ASP A 863 -14.13 -34.95 -20.03
N ASP A 864 -14.36 -33.82 -19.34
CA ASP A 864 -14.81 -33.82 -17.94
C ASP A 864 -16.25 -34.32 -17.81
N ALA A 865 -16.38 -35.63 -17.62
CA ALA A 865 -17.65 -36.32 -17.36
C ALA A 865 -18.46 -35.72 -16.20
N THR A 866 -17.80 -35.08 -15.22
CA THR A 866 -18.50 -34.43 -14.11
C THR A 866 -19.16 -33.13 -14.55
N THR A 867 -18.49 -32.32 -15.37
CA THR A 867 -19.06 -31.09 -15.94
C THR A 867 -20.21 -31.41 -16.90
N LEU A 868 -20.09 -32.47 -17.71
CA LEU A 868 -21.18 -32.96 -18.55
C LEU A 868 -22.41 -33.38 -17.73
N PHE A 869 -22.17 -34.05 -16.59
CA PHE A 869 -23.26 -34.42 -15.67
C PHE A 869 -23.93 -33.22 -15.01
N ASP A 870 -23.16 -32.22 -14.57
CA ASP A 870 -23.70 -30.97 -14.03
C ASP A 870 -24.52 -30.21 -15.10
N LEU A 871 -24.08 -30.25 -16.37
CA LEU A 871 -24.80 -29.65 -17.51
C LEU A 871 -26.14 -30.36 -17.76
N ALA A 872 -26.15 -31.69 -17.71
CA ALA A 872 -27.39 -32.47 -17.78
C ALA A 872 -28.37 -32.07 -16.67
N GLY A 873 -27.86 -31.84 -15.45
CA GLY A 873 -28.66 -31.35 -14.32
C GLY A 873 -29.27 -29.96 -14.55
N ALA A 874 -28.48 -29.01 -15.06
CA ALA A 874 -28.95 -27.66 -15.37
C ALA A 874 -30.03 -27.67 -16.48
N ARG A 875 -29.80 -28.39 -17.58
CA ARG A 875 -30.77 -28.55 -18.68
C ARG A 875 -32.07 -29.21 -18.24
N LEU A 876 -31.98 -30.25 -17.41
CA LEU A 876 -33.15 -30.92 -16.84
C LEU A 876 -34.01 -29.97 -16.00
N ALA A 877 -33.39 -29.06 -15.25
CA ALA A 877 -34.08 -28.04 -14.45
C ALA A 877 -34.77 -26.98 -15.33
N MET A 878 -34.23 -26.70 -16.51
CA MET A 878 -34.86 -25.86 -17.54
C MET A 878 -35.91 -26.58 -18.39
N ASN A 879 -36.16 -27.87 -18.11
CA ASN A 879 -37.06 -28.73 -18.89
C ASN A 879 -36.60 -28.96 -20.35
N ASP A 880 -35.32 -28.74 -20.65
CA ASP A 880 -34.66 -29.19 -21.89
C ASP A 880 -34.29 -30.67 -21.73
N LEU A 881 -35.28 -31.54 -21.98
CA LEU A 881 -35.13 -32.97 -21.74
C LEU A 881 -34.20 -33.65 -22.75
N ASP A 882 -34.23 -33.20 -24.01
CA ASP A 882 -33.39 -33.77 -25.07
C ASP A 882 -31.92 -33.40 -24.85
N GLY A 883 -31.61 -32.12 -24.62
CA GLY A 883 -30.25 -31.69 -24.33
C GLY A 883 -29.71 -32.22 -23.00
N ALA A 884 -30.59 -32.49 -22.01
CA ALA A 884 -30.20 -33.13 -20.77
C ALA A 884 -29.80 -34.61 -20.98
N ALA A 885 -30.53 -35.34 -21.82
CA ALA A 885 -30.21 -36.73 -22.15
C ALA A 885 -28.86 -36.83 -22.87
N GLU A 886 -28.64 -35.99 -23.90
CA GLU A 886 -27.38 -35.93 -24.66
C GLU A 886 -26.17 -35.68 -23.76
N ALA A 887 -26.25 -34.69 -22.87
CA ALA A 887 -25.16 -34.37 -21.95
C ALA A 887 -24.89 -35.52 -20.95
N CYS A 888 -25.93 -36.23 -20.52
CA CYS A 888 -25.80 -37.35 -19.59
C CYS A 888 -25.23 -38.62 -20.28
N GLU A 889 -25.58 -38.87 -21.54
CA GLU A 889 -24.98 -39.93 -22.36
C GLU A 889 -23.50 -39.64 -22.64
N ALA A 890 -23.17 -38.40 -23.01
CA ALA A 890 -21.78 -37.96 -23.18
C ALA A 890 -20.94 -38.14 -21.90
N ALA A 891 -21.54 -37.88 -20.73
CA ALA A 891 -20.89 -38.13 -19.43
C ALA A 891 -20.65 -39.63 -19.19
N LEU A 892 -21.57 -40.50 -19.62
CA LEU A 892 -21.45 -41.96 -19.50
C LEU A 892 -20.34 -42.53 -20.38
N GLU A 893 -20.22 -42.05 -21.62
CA GLU A 893 -19.17 -42.45 -22.58
C GLU A 893 -17.77 -42.10 -22.08
N ARG A 894 -17.64 -40.94 -21.43
CA ARG A 894 -16.36 -40.41 -20.92
C ARG A 894 -16.03 -40.84 -19.49
N SER A 895 -16.93 -41.59 -18.85
CA SER A 895 -16.73 -42.07 -17.49
C SER A 895 -16.00 -43.42 -17.46
N SER A 896 -14.92 -43.49 -16.67
CA SER A 896 -14.30 -44.75 -16.25
C SER A 896 -14.19 -44.77 -14.73
N GLY A 897 -15.23 -45.24 -14.02
CA GLY A 897 -15.19 -45.33 -12.56
C GLY A 897 -16.55 -45.55 -11.85
N PRO A 898 -16.55 -45.54 -10.50
CA PRO A 898 -17.72 -45.82 -9.66
C PRO A 898 -18.91 -44.86 -9.83
N SER A 899 -18.71 -43.69 -10.43
CA SER A 899 -19.76 -42.68 -10.65
C SER A 899 -20.72 -43.02 -11.80
N ARG A 900 -20.47 -44.10 -12.57
CA ARG A 900 -21.32 -44.54 -13.69
C ARG A 900 -22.78 -44.76 -13.27
N ILE A 901 -23.00 -45.37 -12.11
CA ILE A 901 -24.37 -45.61 -11.60
C ILE A 901 -25.15 -44.29 -11.42
N THR A 902 -24.49 -43.24 -10.92
CA THR A 902 -25.13 -41.93 -10.72
C THR A 902 -25.61 -41.33 -12.04
N TYR A 903 -24.85 -41.53 -13.11
CA TYR A 903 -25.17 -41.03 -14.44
C TYR A 903 -26.30 -41.85 -15.09
N LEU A 904 -26.27 -43.19 -14.94
CA LEU A 904 -27.35 -44.07 -15.41
C LEU A 904 -28.69 -43.79 -14.71
N LEU A 905 -28.67 -43.56 -13.39
CA LEU A 905 -29.87 -43.18 -12.63
C LEU A 905 -30.43 -41.83 -13.08
N ARG A 906 -29.57 -40.84 -13.36
CA ARG A 906 -29.99 -39.54 -13.91
C ARG A 906 -30.60 -39.69 -15.30
N LEU A 907 -29.95 -40.46 -16.19
CA LEU A 907 -30.44 -40.72 -17.54
C LEU A 907 -31.82 -41.40 -17.50
N SER A 908 -32.00 -42.42 -16.66
CA SER A 908 -33.30 -43.08 -16.48
C SER A 908 -34.40 -42.08 -16.08
N GLY A 909 -34.13 -41.19 -15.13
CA GLY A 909 -35.07 -40.15 -14.73
C GLY A 909 -35.40 -39.14 -15.84
N ILE A 910 -34.42 -38.79 -16.67
CA ILE A 910 -34.60 -37.92 -17.84
C ILE A 910 -35.49 -38.61 -18.89
N GLU A 911 -35.17 -39.85 -19.25
CA GLU A 911 -35.94 -40.64 -20.24
C GLU A 911 -37.37 -40.93 -19.77
N THR A 912 -37.56 -41.16 -18.47
CA THR A 912 -38.91 -41.29 -17.87
C THR A 912 -39.74 -40.02 -18.08
N ARG A 913 -39.14 -38.83 -17.91
CA ARG A 913 -39.82 -37.54 -18.17
C ARG A 913 -40.07 -37.29 -19.65
N ARG A 914 -39.19 -37.79 -20.54
CA ARG A 914 -39.38 -37.80 -22.01
C ARG A 914 -40.45 -38.79 -22.47
N ARG A 915 -40.96 -39.64 -21.56
CA ARG A 915 -41.86 -40.78 -21.84
C ARG A 915 -41.21 -41.86 -22.72
N ASN A 916 -39.89 -41.93 -22.75
CA ASN A 916 -39.13 -42.97 -23.43
C ASN A 916 -38.82 -44.12 -22.47
N ILE A 917 -39.87 -44.89 -22.18
CA ILE A 917 -39.87 -45.92 -21.14
C ILE A 917 -38.82 -47.01 -21.41
N ASP A 918 -38.66 -47.43 -22.66
CA ASP A 918 -37.68 -48.45 -23.06
C ASP A 918 -36.24 -48.02 -22.79
N ALA A 919 -35.90 -46.74 -23.01
CA ALA A 919 -34.58 -46.20 -22.70
C ALA A 919 -34.37 -46.08 -21.19
N ALA A 920 -35.38 -45.62 -20.45
CA ALA A 920 -35.35 -45.53 -19.00
C ALA A 920 -35.11 -46.89 -18.34
N GLN A 921 -35.80 -47.94 -18.82
CA GLN A 921 -35.64 -49.30 -18.34
C GLN A 921 -34.26 -49.88 -18.68
N ARG A 922 -33.73 -49.64 -19.89
CA ARG A 922 -32.37 -50.06 -20.26
C ARG A 922 -31.31 -49.44 -19.36
N ALA A 923 -31.40 -48.13 -19.10
CA ALA A 923 -30.47 -47.43 -18.21
C ALA A 923 -30.51 -47.99 -16.78
N LEU A 924 -31.69 -48.33 -16.26
CA LEU A 924 -31.84 -48.97 -14.94
C LEU A 924 -31.28 -50.38 -14.92
N GLN A 925 -31.51 -51.18 -15.96
CA GLN A 925 -30.97 -52.53 -16.05
C GLN A 925 -29.43 -52.50 -16.10
N GLU A 926 -28.84 -51.56 -16.84
CA GLU A 926 -27.40 -51.34 -16.84
C GLU A 926 -26.89 -50.88 -15.47
N ALA A 927 -27.63 -50.01 -14.77
CA ALA A 927 -27.28 -49.57 -13.43
C ALA A 927 -27.28 -50.73 -12.41
N ILE A 928 -28.25 -51.65 -12.52
CA ILE A 928 -28.31 -52.88 -11.71
C ILE A 928 -27.10 -53.77 -11.98
N VAL A 929 -26.70 -53.94 -13.25
CA VAL A 929 -25.51 -54.72 -13.60
C VAL A 929 -24.23 -54.04 -13.09
N SER A 930 -24.14 -52.71 -13.20
CA SER A 930 -22.97 -51.94 -12.79
C SER A 930 -22.75 -51.90 -11.27
N ALA A 931 -23.81 -51.98 -10.47
CA ALA A 931 -23.72 -52.09 -9.02
C ALA A 931 -24.87 -52.95 -8.44
N PRO A 932 -24.71 -54.29 -8.44
CA PRO A 932 -25.77 -55.23 -8.05
C PRO A 932 -26.29 -55.08 -6.62
N GLU A 933 -25.44 -54.57 -5.72
CA GLU A 933 -25.75 -54.35 -4.31
C GLU A 933 -26.39 -52.98 -4.04
N ASN A 934 -26.50 -52.11 -5.05
CA ASN A 934 -27.08 -50.78 -4.86
C ASN A 934 -28.62 -50.85 -4.91
N PRO A 935 -29.34 -50.37 -3.88
CA PRO A 935 -30.80 -50.42 -3.85
C PRO A 935 -31.49 -49.39 -4.77
N TRP A 936 -30.81 -48.31 -5.17
CA TRP A 936 -31.43 -47.18 -5.88
C TRP A 936 -31.93 -47.50 -7.31
N PRO A 937 -31.22 -48.27 -8.15
CA PRO A 937 -31.74 -48.70 -9.45
C PRO A 937 -33.05 -49.49 -9.35
N HIS A 938 -33.16 -50.38 -8.35
CA HIS A 938 -34.38 -51.13 -8.09
C HIS A 938 -35.52 -50.23 -7.58
N TYR A 939 -35.19 -49.23 -6.76
CA TYR A 939 -36.16 -48.23 -6.30
C TYR A 939 -36.73 -47.37 -7.44
N GLU A 940 -35.88 -46.87 -8.34
CA GLU A 940 -36.31 -46.09 -9.50
C GLU A 940 -37.09 -46.96 -10.51
N LEU A 941 -36.72 -48.24 -10.66
CA LEU A 941 -37.49 -49.21 -11.45
C LEU A 941 -38.90 -49.43 -10.90
N ALA A 942 -39.05 -49.52 -9.58
CA ALA A 942 -40.36 -49.59 -8.95
C ALA A 942 -41.20 -48.34 -9.26
N GLY A 943 -40.57 -47.15 -9.22
CA GLY A 943 -41.22 -45.89 -9.60
C GLY A 943 -41.70 -45.86 -11.06
N LEU A 944 -40.87 -46.34 -11.98
CA LEU A 944 -41.18 -46.43 -13.42
C LEU A 944 -42.39 -47.36 -13.66
N ARG A 945 -42.38 -48.56 -13.07
CA ARG A 945 -43.47 -49.55 -13.18
C ARG A 945 -44.79 -49.07 -12.59
N ILE A 946 -44.76 -48.29 -11.49
CA ILE A 946 -45.97 -47.61 -10.97
C ILE A 946 -46.57 -46.68 -12.04
N GLY A 947 -45.74 -45.97 -12.80
CA GLY A 947 -46.18 -45.08 -13.87
C GLY A 947 -46.80 -45.82 -15.06
N GLU A 948 -46.31 -47.02 -15.36
CA GLU A 948 -46.86 -47.93 -16.38
C GLU A 948 -48.14 -48.63 -15.93
N GLY A 949 -48.41 -48.66 -14.62
CA GLY A 949 -49.52 -49.40 -14.02
C GLY A 949 -49.21 -50.86 -13.69
N ASP A 950 -47.96 -51.31 -13.89
CA ASP A 950 -47.48 -52.62 -13.44
C ASP A 950 -47.20 -52.60 -11.92
N LEU A 951 -48.27 -52.68 -11.14
CA LEU A 951 -48.19 -52.64 -9.69
C LEU A 951 -47.52 -53.89 -9.08
N GLU A 952 -47.57 -55.03 -9.78
CA GLU A 952 -46.96 -56.29 -9.33
C GLU A 952 -45.44 -56.22 -9.50
N GLY A 953 -44.98 -55.89 -10.70
CA GLY A 953 -43.55 -55.69 -10.94
C GLY A 953 -42.98 -54.51 -10.16
N ALA A 954 -43.78 -53.48 -9.84
CA ALA A 954 -43.36 -52.41 -8.95
C ALA A 954 -43.11 -52.92 -7.52
N ALA A 955 -43.97 -53.80 -7.00
CA ALA A 955 -43.79 -54.40 -5.68
C ALA A 955 -42.53 -55.28 -5.64
N GLU A 956 -42.31 -56.13 -6.65
CA GLU A 956 -41.09 -56.94 -6.76
C GLU A 956 -39.81 -56.10 -6.78
N ALA A 957 -39.80 -55.01 -7.57
CA ALA A 957 -38.66 -54.11 -7.64
C ALA A 957 -38.42 -53.37 -6.31
N ALA A 958 -39.48 -52.96 -5.61
CA ALA A 958 -39.36 -52.34 -4.29
C ALA A 958 -38.86 -53.32 -3.22
N GLU A 959 -39.34 -54.57 -3.21
CA GLU A 959 -38.86 -55.63 -2.32
C GLU A 959 -37.39 -55.99 -2.61
N ALA A 960 -37.01 -56.02 -3.89
CA ALA A 960 -35.63 -56.20 -4.32
C ALA A 960 -34.70 -55.07 -3.87
N ALA A 961 -35.18 -53.82 -3.84
CA ALA A 961 -34.46 -52.68 -3.29
C ALA A 961 -34.29 -52.80 -1.77
N ILE A 962 -35.34 -53.23 -1.05
CA ILE A 962 -35.30 -53.44 0.41
C ILE A 962 -34.30 -54.55 0.78
N ALA A 963 -34.28 -55.64 0.04
CA ALA A 963 -33.39 -56.78 0.30
C ALA A 963 -31.89 -56.45 0.18
N ARG A 964 -31.52 -55.43 -0.59
CA ARG A 964 -30.14 -54.98 -0.84
C ARG A 964 -29.68 -53.85 0.09
N GLY A 965 -30.50 -53.50 1.08
CA GLY A 965 -30.45 -52.21 1.75
C GLY A 965 -29.07 -51.75 2.26
N VAL A 966 -28.75 -50.48 1.99
CA VAL A 966 -27.82 -49.66 2.79
C VAL A 966 -28.29 -48.20 2.77
N GLY A 967 -28.75 -47.67 3.92
CA GLY A 967 -29.17 -46.28 4.14
C GLY A 967 -30.55 -45.91 3.58
N ASN A 968 -31.46 -45.38 4.43
CA ASN A 968 -32.85 -44.98 4.11
C ASN A 968 -33.88 -46.09 3.85
N THR A 969 -33.86 -47.18 4.65
CA THR A 969 -34.90 -48.23 4.62
C THR A 969 -36.32 -47.66 4.78
N SER A 970 -36.49 -46.58 5.55
CA SER A 970 -37.75 -45.84 5.69
C SER A 970 -38.33 -45.39 4.33
N ARG A 971 -37.50 -44.81 3.45
CA ARG A 971 -37.93 -44.34 2.12
C ARG A 971 -38.34 -45.49 1.20
N LEU A 972 -37.69 -46.65 1.31
CA LEU A 972 -38.02 -47.85 0.53
C LEU A 972 -39.35 -48.46 1.00
N LEU A 973 -39.55 -48.59 2.32
CA LEU A 973 -40.78 -49.12 2.91
C LEU A 973 -41.99 -48.21 2.64
N ARG A 974 -41.83 -46.89 2.69
CA ARG A 974 -42.88 -45.93 2.31
C ARG A 974 -43.27 -46.04 0.83
N ARG A 975 -42.30 -46.28 -0.06
CA ARG A 975 -42.57 -46.53 -1.49
C ARG A 975 -43.37 -47.82 -1.67
N LEU A 976 -42.99 -48.90 -0.98
CA LEU A 976 -43.75 -50.16 -0.99
C LEU A 976 -45.16 -49.98 -0.42
N SER A 977 -45.31 -49.21 0.67
CA SER A 977 -46.63 -48.86 1.22
C SER A 977 -47.51 -48.15 0.20
N THR A 978 -46.96 -47.19 -0.55
CA THR A 978 -47.68 -46.51 -1.63
C THR A 978 -48.13 -47.48 -2.73
N ILE A 979 -47.28 -48.46 -3.09
CA ILE A 979 -47.59 -49.50 -4.06
C ILE A 979 -48.73 -50.39 -3.55
N GLU A 980 -48.65 -50.88 -2.31
CA GLU A 980 -49.67 -51.73 -1.69
C GLU A 980 -51.02 -51.00 -1.55
N ALA A 981 -51.02 -49.72 -1.22
CA ALA A 981 -52.24 -48.91 -1.18
C ALA A 981 -52.91 -48.85 -2.57
N ARG A 982 -52.13 -48.68 -3.65
CA ARG A 982 -52.64 -48.68 -5.03
C ARG A 982 -53.09 -50.05 -5.52
N ARG A 983 -52.51 -51.13 -4.98
CA ARG A 983 -52.93 -52.53 -5.22
C ARG A 983 -54.24 -52.88 -4.52
N GLY A 984 -54.77 -52.00 -3.67
CA GLY A 984 -55.98 -52.25 -2.89
C GLY A 984 -55.74 -52.95 -1.55
N ASN A 985 -54.49 -52.94 -1.05
CA ASN A 985 -54.09 -53.54 0.23
C ASN A 985 -53.76 -52.47 1.29
N PRO A 986 -54.69 -51.59 1.68
CA PRO A 986 -54.39 -50.46 2.58
C PRO A 986 -53.97 -50.90 4.00
N ALA A 987 -54.40 -52.10 4.44
CA ALA A 987 -53.95 -52.67 5.71
C ALA A 987 -52.44 -52.98 5.72
N ARG A 988 -51.92 -53.61 4.64
CA ARG A 988 -50.48 -53.85 4.48
C ARG A 988 -49.72 -52.55 4.33
N ALA A 989 -50.27 -51.59 3.58
CA ALA A 989 -49.69 -50.25 3.45
C ALA A 989 -49.55 -49.53 4.80
N GLY A 990 -50.57 -49.59 5.66
CA GLY A 990 -50.54 -49.03 7.01
C GLY A 990 -49.49 -49.70 7.90
N ALA A 991 -49.45 -51.03 7.91
CA ALA A 991 -48.48 -51.80 8.70
C ALA A 991 -47.02 -51.48 8.33
N LEU A 992 -46.74 -51.27 7.03
CA LEU A 992 -45.42 -50.86 6.56
C LEU A 992 -45.02 -49.46 7.05
N LEU A 993 -45.96 -48.51 7.12
CA LEU A 993 -45.69 -47.16 7.64
C LEU A 993 -45.53 -47.17 9.17
N GLU A 994 -46.34 -47.97 9.87
CA GLU A 994 -46.23 -48.15 11.31
C GLU A 994 -44.89 -48.81 11.69
N GLN A 995 -44.41 -49.76 10.89
CA GLN A 995 -43.06 -50.31 11.04
C GLN A 995 -41.98 -49.22 10.90
N VAL A 996 -42.10 -48.33 9.90
CA VAL A 996 -41.15 -47.22 9.75
C VAL A 996 -41.18 -46.28 10.94
N LEU A 997 -42.35 -45.98 11.53
CA LEU A 997 -42.45 -45.13 12.72
C LEU A 997 -41.94 -45.82 13.99
N ALA A 998 -41.98 -47.15 14.07
CA ALA A 998 -41.39 -47.89 15.18
C ALA A 998 -39.85 -47.77 15.19
N ASP A 999 -39.23 -47.83 14.00
CA ASP A 999 -37.78 -47.77 13.84
C ASP A 999 -37.25 -46.32 13.72
N TRP A 1000 -38.03 -45.42 13.12
CA TRP A 1000 -37.73 -44.00 12.88
C TRP A 1000 -38.91 -43.12 13.28
N PRO A 1001 -39.12 -42.88 14.59
CA PRO A 1001 -40.26 -42.12 15.10
C PRO A 1001 -40.26 -40.65 14.68
N GLU A 1002 -39.16 -40.15 14.12
CA GLU A 1002 -38.99 -38.74 13.72
C GLU A 1002 -39.20 -38.52 12.21
N ASP A 1003 -39.51 -39.57 11.42
CA ASP A 1003 -39.69 -39.44 9.98
C ASP A 1003 -41.02 -38.75 9.61
N VAL A 1004 -40.96 -37.43 9.49
CA VAL A 1004 -42.05 -36.54 9.05
C VAL A 1004 -42.74 -37.08 7.79
N GLY A 1005 -41.99 -37.65 6.85
CA GLY A 1005 -42.56 -38.15 5.61
C GLY A 1005 -43.42 -39.41 5.78
N THR A 1006 -43.11 -40.27 6.75
CA THR A 1006 -43.97 -41.42 7.08
C THR A 1006 -45.29 -40.97 7.68
N TYR A 1007 -45.26 -39.99 8.59
CA TYR A 1007 -46.48 -39.39 9.13
C TYR A 1007 -47.36 -38.76 8.04
N LEU A 1008 -46.76 -38.12 7.03
CA LEU A 1008 -47.47 -37.59 5.87
C LEU A 1008 -48.14 -38.66 5.01
N ASP A 1009 -47.43 -39.74 4.71
CA ASP A 1009 -47.96 -40.85 3.91
C ASP A 1009 -49.07 -41.60 4.68
N LEU A 1010 -48.91 -41.75 6.01
CA LEU A 1010 -49.92 -42.34 6.88
C LEU A 1010 -51.17 -41.46 6.95
N SER A 1011 -50.99 -40.14 7.13
CA SER A 1011 -52.10 -39.18 7.10
C SER A 1011 -52.86 -39.26 5.77
N HIS A 1012 -52.15 -39.30 4.63
CA HIS A 1012 -52.78 -39.45 3.32
C HIS A 1012 -53.56 -40.76 3.19
N LEU A 1013 -52.98 -41.89 3.61
CA LEU A 1013 -53.66 -43.19 3.61
C LEU A 1013 -54.94 -43.16 4.45
N ARG A 1014 -54.89 -42.63 5.68
CA ARG A 1014 -56.06 -42.51 6.57
C ARG A 1014 -57.13 -41.56 6.01
N ILE A 1015 -56.75 -40.49 5.32
CA ILE A 1015 -57.68 -39.61 4.59
C ILE A 1015 -58.42 -40.38 3.50
N THR A 1016 -57.73 -41.24 2.74
CA THR A 1016 -58.36 -42.06 1.68
C THR A 1016 -59.27 -43.14 2.24
N GLU A 1017 -58.97 -43.67 3.43
CA GLU A 1017 -59.83 -44.61 4.16
C GLU A 1017 -61.02 -43.94 4.88
N GLY A 1018 -61.07 -42.59 4.91
CA GLY A 1018 -62.09 -41.83 5.63
C GLY A 1018 -61.89 -41.74 7.14
N ARG A 1019 -60.75 -42.20 7.66
CA ARG A 1019 -60.37 -42.19 9.09
C ARG A 1019 -59.74 -40.84 9.47
N LEU A 1020 -60.57 -39.80 9.50
CA LEU A 1020 -60.10 -38.40 9.61
C LEU A 1020 -59.42 -38.06 10.96
N ASP A 1021 -59.84 -38.69 12.06
CA ASP A 1021 -59.24 -38.46 13.38
C ASP A 1021 -57.80 -39.01 13.47
N GLU A 1022 -57.55 -40.17 12.86
CA GLU A 1022 -56.22 -40.76 12.79
C GLU A 1022 -55.33 -40.03 11.78
N ALA A 1023 -55.92 -39.50 10.71
CA ALA A 1023 -55.22 -38.62 9.79
C ALA A 1023 -54.75 -37.31 10.47
N ALA A 1024 -55.60 -36.76 11.36
CA ALA A 1024 -55.29 -35.61 12.21
C ALA A 1024 -54.14 -35.90 13.19
N ALA A 1025 -54.18 -37.04 13.87
CA ALA A 1025 -53.11 -37.47 14.77
C ALA A 1025 -51.77 -37.68 14.02
N ALA A 1026 -51.82 -38.27 12.82
CA ALA A 1026 -50.62 -38.47 12.01
C ALA A 1026 -49.98 -37.14 11.58
N ILE A 1027 -50.78 -36.16 11.14
CA ILE A 1027 -50.23 -34.84 10.76
C ILE A 1027 -49.73 -34.05 11.98
N GLU A 1028 -50.32 -34.22 13.17
CA GLU A 1028 -49.81 -33.65 14.42
C GLU A 1028 -48.44 -34.23 14.79
N GLY A 1029 -48.26 -35.54 14.60
CA GLY A 1029 -46.94 -36.19 14.67
C GLY A 1029 -45.93 -35.57 13.70
N ALA A 1030 -46.32 -35.36 12.43
CA ALA A 1030 -45.47 -34.68 11.46
C ALA A 1030 -45.07 -33.25 11.89
N ILE A 1031 -46.00 -32.49 12.47
CA ILE A 1031 -45.74 -31.14 12.98
C ILE A 1031 -44.78 -31.17 14.18
N ALA A 1032 -44.99 -32.09 15.12
CA ALA A 1032 -44.16 -32.23 16.31
C ALA A 1032 -42.71 -32.62 15.98
N CYS A 1033 -42.51 -33.42 14.93
CA CYS A 1033 -41.19 -33.83 14.45
C CYS A 1033 -40.52 -32.80 13.51
N SER A 1034 -41.21 -31.71 13.13
CA SER A 1034 -40.64 -30.69 12.25
C SER A 1034 -39.77 -29.70 13.04
N PRO A 1035 -38.48 -29.51 12.68
CA PRO A 1035 -37.58 -28.60 13.40
C PRO A 1035 -37.90 -27.11 13.19
N VAL A 1036 -38.71 -26.78 12.19
CA VAL A 1036 -39.22 -25.43 11.91
C VAL A 1036 -40.71 -25.49 11.55
N PRO A 1037 -41.49 -24.42 11.82
CA PRO A 1037 -42.87 -24.35 11.37
C PRO A 1037 -42.98 -24.49 9.84
N ASP A 1038 -43.73 -25.50 9.37
CA ASP A 1038 -43.92 -25.78 7.93
C ASP A 1038 -45.36 -25.46 7.51
N ALA A 1039 -45.51 -24.45 6.64
CA ALA A 1039 -46.79 -24.01 6.08
C ALA A 1039 -47.55 -25.14 5.38
N ALA A 1040 -46.86 -26.08 4.74
CA ALA A 1040 -47.49 -27.20 4.04
C ALA A 1040 -48.12 -28.21 4.99
N LEU A 1041 -47.52 -28.44 6.18
CA LEU A 1041 -48.08 -29.31 7.21
C LEU A 1041 -49.32 -28.69 7.86
N LEU A 1042 -49.26 -27.39 8.16
CA LEU A 1042 -50.40 -26.62 8.69
C LEU A 1042 -51.56 -26.59 7.69
N ARG A 1043 -51.25 -26.39 6.40
CA ARG A 1043 -52.26 -26.45 5.32
C ARG A 1043 -52.93 -27.81 5.24
N ARG A 1044 -52.16 -28.91 5.33
CA ARG A 1044 -52.72 -30.27 5.37
C ARG A 1044 -53.60 -30.49 6.60
N ARG A 1045 -53.22 -29.98 7.78
CA ARG A 1045 -54.07 -30.01 8.99
C ARG A 1045 -55.39 -29.28 8.77
N GLY A 1046 -55.34 -28.09 8.17
CA GLY A 1046 -56.53 -27.31 7.80
C GLY A 1046 -57.44 -28.04 6.81
N HIS A 1047 -56.87 -28.73 5.81
CA HIS A 1047 -57.64 -29.56 4.87
C HIS A 1047 -58.35 -30.73 5.57
N ILE A 1048 -57.69 -31.39 6.53
CA ILE A 1048 -58.28 -32.48 7.32
C ILE A 1048 -59.45 -31.96 8.16
N GLU A 1049 -59.31 -30.81 8.83
CA GLU A 1049 -60.41 -30.23 9.61
C GLU A 1049 -61.58 -29.76 8.74
N SER A 1050 -61.29 -29.23 7.57
CA SER A 1050 -62.31 -28.89 6.57
C SER A 1050 -63.14 -30.12 6.17
N ARG A 1051 -62.47 -31.27 5.97
CA ARG A 1051 -63.12 -32.57 5.70
C ARG A 1051 -63.92 -33.09 6.90
N ARG A 1052 -63.50 -32.80 8.14
CA ARG A 1052 -64.24 -33.10 9.39
C ARG A 1052 -65.43 -32.17 9.63
N ARG A 1053 -65.58 -31.11 8.80
CA ARG A 1053 -66.56 -30.02 8.93
C ARG A 1053 -66.36 -29.16 10.18
N ASP A 1054 -65.18 -29.20 10.80
CA ASP A 1054 -64.76 -28.22 11.80
C ASP A 1054 -64.13 -27.02 11.10
N PHE A 1055 -65.00 -26.16 10.57
CA PHE A 1055 -64.57 -25.04 9.75
C PHE A 1055 -63.80 -23.97 10.52
N ALA A 1056 -64.03 -23.86 11.84
CA ALA A 1056 -63.32 -22.92 12.70
C ALA A 1056 -61.87 -23.36 12.91
N ALA A 1057 -61.64 -24.64 13.23
CA ALA A 1057 -60.29 -25.19 13.33
C ALA A 1057 -59.58 -25.16 11.97
N ALA A 1058 -60.29 -25.51 10.88
CA ALA A 1058 -59.74 -25.47 9.53
C ALA A 1058 -59.23 -24.08 9.15
N ARG A 1059 -60.00 -23.03 9.46
CA ARG A 1059 -59.60 -21.64 9.21
C ARG A 1059 -58.38 -21.24 10.02
N GLY A 1060 -58.36 -21.57 11.31
CA GLY A 1060 -57.22 -21.26 12.18
C GLY A 1060 -55.90 -21.85 11.68
N TRP A 1061 -55.92 -23.10 11.21
CA TRP A 1061 -54.73 -23.75 10.65
C TRP A 1061 -54.30 -23.16 9.30
N LEU A 1062 -55.25 -22.83 8.42
CA LEU A 1062 -54.96 -22.22 7.13
C LEU A 1062 -54.45 -20.78 7.28
N ASP A 1063 -54.95 -20.01 8.24
CA ASP A 1063 -54.45 -18.65 8.55
C ASP A 1063 -53.01 -18.70 9.09
N GLN A 1064 -52.67 -19.68 9.93
CA GLN A 1064 -51.29 -19.90 10.37
C GLN A 1064 -50.37 -20.31 9.20
N ALA A 1065 -50.85 -21.18 8.31
CA ALA A 1065 -50.11 -21.55 7.10
C ALA A 1065 -49.84 -20.32 6.21
N LEU A 1066 -50.83 -19.44 6.08
CA LEU A 1066 -50.72 -18.21 5.29
C LEU A 1066 -49.80 -17.17 5.94
N ALA A 1067 -49.75 -17.10 7.27
CA ALA A 1067 -48.81 -16.24 7.99
C ALA A 1067 -47.35 -16.64 7.74
N LEU A 1068 -47.08 -17.94 7.56
CA LEU A 1068 -45.75 -18.46 7.25
C LEU A 1068 -45.37 -18.30 5.77
N ASP A 1069 -46.31 -18.53 4.86
CA ASP A 1069 -46.12 -18.31 3.42
C ASP A 1069 -47.32 -17.58 2.80
N PRO A 1070 -47.28 -16.22 2.79
CA PRO A 1070 -48.36 -15.41 2.23
C PRO A 1070 -48.54 -15.56 0.71
N LEU A 1071 -47.51 -16.10 0.03
CA LEU A 1071 -47.44 -16.18 -1.43
C LEU A 1071 -47.78 -17.58 -1.96
N ASP A 1072 -48.10 -18.57 -1.12
CA ASP A 1072 -48.49 -19.91 -1.58
C ASP A 1072 -49.91 -19.90 -2.20
N PRO A 1073 -50.06 -20.07 -3.53
CA PRO A 1073 -51.38 -20.11 -4.18
C PRO A 1073 -52.24 -21.28 -3.71
N ARG A 1074 -51.64 -22.35 -3.17
CA ARG A 1074 -52.37 -23.54 -2.71
C ARG A 1074 -53.10 -23.27 -1.39
N THR A 1075 -52.52 -22.47 -0.49
CA THR A 1075 -53.17 -22.07 0.78
C THR A 1075 -54.39 -21.20 0.50
N HIS A 1076 -54.29 -20.26 -0.45
CA HIS A 1076 -55.42 -19.46 -0.94
C HIS A 1076 -56.51 -20.33 -1.60
N THR A 1077 -56.12 -21.37 -2.34
CA THR A 1077 -57.06 -22.35 -2.92
C THR A 1077 -57.81 -23.13 -1.83
N ASP A 1078 -57.11 -23.59 -0.79
CA ASP A 1078 -57.73 -24.33 0.31
C ASP A 1078 -58.65 -23.44 1.17
N LEU A 1079 -58.30 -22.16 1.37
CA LEU A 1079 -59.18 -21.16 1.99
C LEU A 1079 -60.43 -20.91 1.14
N SER A 1080 -60.27 -20.78 -0.19
CA SER A 1080 -61.41 -20.65 -1.10
C SER A 1080 -62.37 -21.83 -0.97
N ASN A 1081 -61.84 -23.06 -0.98
CA ASN A 1081 -62.65 -24.27 -0.81
C ASN A 1081 -63.34 -24.32 0.56
N LEU A 1082 -62.66 -23.88 1.62
CA LEU A 1082 -63.24 -23.78 2.95
C LEU A 1082 -64.38 -22.75 3.00
N PHE A 1083 -64.20 -21.56 2.44
CA PHE A 1083 -65.24 -20.52 2.36
C PHE A 1083 -66.45 -20.99 1.54
N MET A 1084 -66.23 -21.70 0.43
CA MET A 1084 -67.32 -22.35 -0.31
C MET A 1084 -68.08 -23.35 0.56
N ALA A 1085 -67.37 -24.18 1.35
CA ALA A 1085 -67.99 -25.15 2.24
C ALA A 1085 -68.75 -24.49 3.42
N MET A 1086 -68.34 -23.29 3.84
CA MET A 1086 -69.04 -22.47 4.85
C MET A 1086 -70.21 -21.66 4.27
N GLY A 1087 -70.33 -21.56 2.94
CA GLY A 1087 -71.35 -20.75 2.25
C GLY A 1087 -71.00 -19.27 2.09
N ASP A 1088 -69.78 -18.85 2.45
CA ASP A 1088 -69.29 -17.48 2.26
C ASP A 1088 -68.70 -17.32 0.85
N LEU A 1089 -69.58 -17.07 -0.12
CA LEU A 1089 -69.22 -17.01 -1.54
C LEU A 1089 -68.33 -15.81 -1.89
N ASP A 1090 -68.42 -14.71 -1.12
CA ASP A 1090 -67.63 -13.51 -1.36
C ASP A 1090 -66.18 -13.71 -0.92
N ALA A 1091 -65.97 -14.27 0.28
CA ALA A 1091 -64.63 -14.64 0.75
C ALA A 1091 -64.01 -15.74 -0.11
N ALA A 1092 -64.80 -16.73 -0.56
CA ALA A 1092 -64.35 -17.76 -1.48
C ALA A 1092 -63.82 -17.16 -2.79
N ARG A 1093 -64.59 -16.23 -3.40
CA ARG A 1093 -64.19 -15.58 -4.64
C ARG A 1093 -62.91 -14.75 -4.48
N ALA A 1094 -62.75 -14.05 -3.36
CA ALA A 1094 -61.55 -13.27 -3.07
C ALA A 1094 -60.30 -14.16 -2.95
N ALA A 1095 -60.39 -15.25 -2.20
CA ALA A 1095 -59.29 -16.21 -2.04
C ALA A 1095 -58.93 -16.90 -3.37
N ALA A 1096 -59.93 -17.30 -4.17
CA ALA A 1096 -59.70 -17.87 -5.49
C ALA A 1096 -59.01 -16.90 -6.46
N ALA A 1097 -59.42 -15.62 -6.48
CA ALA A 1097 -58.80 -14.60 -7.31
C ALA A 1097 -57.31 -14.42 -6.93
N ARG A 1098 -57.01 -14.42 -5.63
CA ARG A 1098 -55.64 -14.31 -5.15
C ARG A 1098 -54.78 -15.52 -5.49
N ALA A 1099 -55.33 -16.73 -5.40
CA ALA A 1099 -54.65 -17.95 -5.84
C ALA A 1099 -54.28 -17.90 -7.33
N VAL A 1100 -55.18 -17.39 -8.17
CA VAL A 1100 -54.95 -17.26 -9.63
C VAL A 1100 -53.91 -16.20 -9.94
N GLU A 1101 -53.94 -15.04 -9.28
CA GLU A 1101 -52.94 -13.98 -9.42
C GLU A 1101 -51.53 -14.49 -9.08
N LEU A 1102 -51.38 -15.13 -7.91
CA LEU A 1102 -50.11 -15.69 -7.46
C LEU A 1102 -49.60 -16.82 -8.36
N ALA A 1103 -50.50 -17.65 -8.92
CA ALA A 1103 -50.14 -18.74 -9.83
C ALA A 1103 -49.68 -18.26 -11.22
N ARG A 1104 -50.07 -17.05 -11.64
CA ARG A 1104 -49.65 -16.44 -12.92
C ARG A 1104 -48.29 -15.75 -12.86
N GLY A 1105 -47.73 -15.57 -11.66
CA GLY A 1105 -46.47 -14.85 -11.47
C GLY A 1105 -46.61 -13.33 -11.61
N ASP A 1106 -47.85 -12.81 -11.65
CA ASP A 1106 -48.12 -11.38 -11.59
C ASP A 1106 -47.74 -10.90 -10.19
N SER A 1107 -46.61 -10.21 -10.07
CA SER A 1107 -46.12 -9.72 -8.78
C SER A 1107 -47.15 -8.74 -8.17
N PRO A 1108 -47.60 -8.93 -6.92
CA PRO A 1108 -48.48 -7.97 -6.28
C PRO A 1108 -47.71 -6.67 -6.03
N ALA A 1109 -48.29 -5.53 -6.41
CA ALA A 1109 -47.85 -4.24 -5.88
C ALA A 1109 -47.88 -4.31 -4.34
N ALA A 1110 -46.79 -3.86 -3.71
CA ALA A 1110 -46.53 -3.97 -2.28
C ALA A 1110 -47.77 -3.70 -1.42
N MET A 1111 -48.16 -4.67 -0.60
CA MET A 1111 -49.14 -4.44 0.47
C MET A 1111 -48.51 -3.51 1.53
N PRO A 1112 -49.28 -2.53 2.04
CA PRO A 1112 -48.81 -1.65 3.10
C PRO A 1112 -48.61 -2.45 4.39
N LYS A 1113 -47.57 -2.09 5.15
CA LYS A 1113 -47.26 -2.67 6.46
C LYS A 1113 -48.49 -2.64 7.38
N PRO A 1114 -48.69 -3.65 8.25
CA PRO A 1114 -49.71 -3.59 9.26
C PRO A 1114 -49.45 -2.36 10.14
N ALA A 1115 -50.46 -1.51 10.28
CA ALA A 1115 -50.43 -0.43 11.25
C ALA A 1115 -50.27 -1.05 12.64
N GLU A 1116 -49.27 -0.59 13.38
CA GLU A 1116 -49.18 -0.79 14.83
C GLU A 1116 -50.50 -0.33 15.45
N ALA A 1117 -51.20 -1.27 16.09
CA ALA A 1117 -52.31 -0.96 16.98
C ALA A 1117 -51.82 -1.14 18.43
N ALA A 1118 -52.14 -0.11 19.21
CA ALA A 1118 -51.83 0.17 20.62
C ALA A 1118 -51.86 -1.02 21.59
#